data_AF-A0A078KRQ2-F1
#
_entry.id   AF-A0A078KRQ2-F1
#
_cell.length_a   1.000
_cell.length_b   1.000
_cell.length_c   1.000
_cell.angle_alpha   90.00
_cell.angle_beta   90.00
_cell.angle_gamma   90.00
#
_symmetry.space_group_name_H-M   'P 1'
#
loop_
_entity.id
_entity.type
_entity.pdbx_description
1 polymer ?
#
loop_
_entity_poly.entity_id
_entity_poly.type
_entity_poly.pdbx_seq_one_letter_code
_entity_poly.pdbx_strand_id
1 'polypeptide(L)'
;MKNVYKTAARFFKRRWHIIALVLISVLSFGLNFFAISKNGVGNTYYAAAIKSMTQSFKNFFFVSFDPAGMVSVDKPPLGLWIQALFVLIFGYHGWAMMLPQALAGTGSCLLIYFLTKKYFGRAAGLLSALIFAVTPAVVVVSRNNTMDMQLIFFLLVTVWFFFKSIEKSKWRYLFIAAVFVGLAFNIKMLQAYTILPAFAIVYLIFSKQKFLKRLLAGLTATAIMAAVSFAWAIVVDLYPSSSRPYVDSSTNNTVLNLIIGHNGLERIYGQGAGMGVGIFRDGAGRNDGGTLPIMPGQRQYGGRTLPAIPWKGQYDGNTPPAQDEDNGSAQDNKSAQRQGNNNFRPAPGQNKGHAGTADSNGAGSTRDAGDNANGPRQQFDGGFTRNRPDGSGKVMGDNGRNGGNNGNDIGTASIIRLWNSSLYGQASWLLIFSLFGLAAFISKSSLKKPTLKLVVLTLWYIWLVTMFVFFSFAGFYHQYYLCMLAPQIAVLSGAGFVGMFRYFKYRKGIKQILLPVSLAATLAVELYHVWSYSALRAWLIPIMAVSGTAALILMAIYLLKPRRPMQALISIFTMVSLLAAPVYWSLTPVMYVPNATMPYAGPELAFRGGMGGGAVQNNTENPQSSLEKYLVKNYKPGSYLVVAQRASDVAQLIIDTGLPAVAYGGFLGSDNSLSVSKLKQLVAEGKVTYFLVSRFGGGRGNSELISYVEQNAVKVDASEYGGTSGFGIGSELYCFKTTGK
;
A
#
# COMPACT_ATOMS: atom_id res chain seq x y z
N MET A 1 12.41 55.07 -16.54
CA MET A 1 11.50 54.20 -15.75
C MET A 1 10.22 53.77 -16.48
N LYS A 2 9.35 54.66 -17.00
CA LYS A 2 8.07 54.29 -17.68
C LYS A 2 8.21 53.27 -18.84
N ASN A 3 9.29 53.32 -19.62
CA ASN A 3 9.54 52.36 -20.70
C ASN A 3 9.95 50.97 -20.20
N VAL A 4 10.69 50.88 -19.09
CA VAL A 4 11.05 49.60 -18.45
C VAL A 4 9.80 48.91 -17.91
N TYR A 5 8.91 49.67 -17.23
CA TYR A 5 7.62 49.15 -16.75
C TYR A 5 6.71 48.68 -17.89
N LYS A 6 6.59 49.43 -18.99
CA LYS A 6 5.78 49.02 -20.16
C LYS A 6 6.33 47.77 -20.85
N THR A 7 7.65 47.62 -20.91
CA THR A 7 8.32 46.45 -21.49
C THR A 7 8.17 45.23 -20.58
N ALA A 8 8.38 45.39 -19.27
CA ALA A 8 8.15 44.35 -18.27
C ALA A 8 6.67 43.90 -18.27
N ALA A 9 5.71 44.83 -18.25
CA ALA A 9 4.28 44.52 -18.30
C ALA A 9 3.88 43.75 -19.58
N ARG A 10 4.46 44.10 -20.74
CA ARG A 10 4.26 43.34 -22.00
C ARG A 10 4.87 41.94 -21.94
N PHE A 11 6.07 41.81 -21.34
CA PHE A 11 6.75 40.54 -21.13
C PHE A 11 5.92 39.60 -20.25
N PHE A 12 5.49 40.06 -19.07
CA PHE A 12 4.62 39.30 -18.15
C PHE A 12 3.29 38.91 -18.83
N LYS A 13 2.66 39.85 -19.54
CA LYS A 13 1.38 39.57 -20.25
C LYS A 13 1.52 38.51 -21.34
N ARG A 14 2.67 38.40 -22.02
CA ARG A 14 2.89 37.42 -23.10
C ARG A 14 3.38 36.07 -22.56
N ARG A 15 4.10 36.05 -21.44
CA ARG A 15 4.77 34.85 -20.86
C ARG A 15 4.20 34.35 -19.53
N TRP A 16 3.08 34.90 -19.02
CA TRP A 16 2.47 34.48 -17.75
C TRP A 16 2.32 32.97 -17.59
N HIS A 17 1.98 32.25 -18.67
CA HIS A 17 1.76 30.82 -18.65
C HIS A 17 3.06 30.02 -18.46
N ILE A 18 4.20 30.57 -18.87
CA ILE A 18 5.52 29.97 -18.63
C ILE A 18 5.87 30.17 -17.16
N ILE A 19 5.65 31.38 -16.63
CA ILE A 19 5.88 31.68 -15.21
C ILE A 19 5.02 30.78 -14.32
N ALA A 20 3.73 30.66 -14.63
CA ALA A 20 2.82 29.76 -13.91
C ALA A 20 3.28 28.30 -13.98
N LEU A 21 3.73 27.83 -15.15
CA LEU A 21 4.27 26.48 -15.28
C LEU A 21 5.54 26.29 -14.44
N VAL A 22 6.46 27.26 -14.45
CA VAL A 22 7.67 27.22 -13.64
C VAL A 22 7.31 27.17 -12.15
N LEU A 23 6.37 27.99 -11.68
CA LEU A 23 5.91 27.96 -10.28
C LEU A 23 5.29 26.62 -9.91
N ILE A 24 4.45 26.03 -10.77
CA ILE A 24 3.88 24.70 -10.56
C ILE A 24 4.97 23.62 -10.54
N SER A 25 5.97 23.76 -11.41
CA SER A 25 7.09 22.82 -11.49
C SER A 25 7.98 22.89 -10.25
N VAL A 26 8.25 24.10 -9.76
CA VAL A 26 8.98 24.35 -8.50
C VAL A 26 8.18 23.83 -7.31
N LEU A 27 6.86 24.02 -7.29
CA LEU A 27 5.99 23.45 -6.26
C LEU A 27 6.06 21.92 -6.28
N SER A 28 5.87 21.29 -7.44
CA SER A 28 5.97 19.83 -7.59
C SER A 28 7.35 19.30 -7.20
N PHE A 29 8.41 19.97 -7.62
CA PHE A 29 9.78 19.64 -7.22
C PHE A 29 9.97 19.78 -5.71
N GLY A 30 9.52 20.87 -5.10
CA GLY A 30 9.59 21.07 -3.65
C GLY A 30 8.86 19.96 -2.89
N LEU A 31 7.62 19.65 -3.27
CA LEU A 31 6.83 18.58 -2.65
C LEU A 31 7.51 17.22 -2.77
N ASN A 32 8.16 16.92 -3.91
CA ASN A 32 8.75 15.62 -4.15
C ASN A 32 10.17 15.45 -3.58
N PHE A 33 10.97 16.52 -3.50
CA PHE A 33 12.40 16.44 -3.16
C PHE A 33 12.74 17.01 -1.78
N PHE A 34 11.99 17.99 -1.29
CA PHE A 34 12.36 18.70 -0.05
C PHE A 34 12.42 17.73 1.13
N ALA A 35 13.54 17.74 1.85
CA ALA A 35 13.78 16.89 3.02
C ALA A 35 13.49 15.39 2.79
N ILE A 36 13.67 14.87 1.57
CA ILE A 36 13.35 13.48 1.23
C ILE A 36 14.17 12.47 2.07
N SER A 37 15.38 12.84 2.50
CA SER A 37 16.22 12.00 3.38
C SER A 37 15.59 11.69 4.74
N LYS A 38 14.58 12.47 5.19
CA LYS A 38 13.84 12.17 6.44
C LYS A 38 13.07 10.85 6.37
N ASN A 39 12.81 10.34 5.17
CA ASN A 39 12.11 9.08 4.97
C ASN A 39 13.02 7.85 5.16
N GLY A 40 14.26 8.03 5.61
CA GLY A 40 15.24 6.95 5.76
C GLY A 40 15.44 6.22 4.45
N VAL A 41 15.52 4.89 4.50
CA VAL A 41 15.65 4.01 3.32
C VAL A 41 14.32 3.73 2.61
N GLY A 42 13.20 4.24 3.11
CA GLY A 42 11.87 3.90 2.60
C GLY A 42 11.43 2.51 3.03
N ASN A 43 10.72 1.80 2.17
CA ASN A 43 10.31 0.43 2.43
C ASN A 43 11.55 -0.48 2.52
N THR A 44 11.76 -1.08 3.69
CA THR A 44 12.95 -1.89 3.98
C THR A 44 13.04 -3.16 3.13
N TYR A 45 11.90 -3.71 2.69
CA TYR A 45 11.87 -4.86 1.79
C TYR A 45 12.55 -4.54 0.44
N TYR A 46 12.18 -3.43 -0.18
CA TYR A 46 12.80 -2.99 -1.43
C TYR A 46 14.22 -2.44 -1.22
N ALA A 47 14.50 -1.79 -0.08
CA ALA A 47 15.85 -1.31 0.22
C ALA A 47 16.84 -2.49 0.37
N ALA A 48 16.47 -3.54 1.12
CA ALA A 48 17.26 -4.77 1.25
C ALA A 48 17.51 -5.44 -0.11
N ALA A 49 16.47 -5.53 -0.95
CA ALA A 49 16.63 -6.05 -2.30
C ALA A 49 17.61 -5.22 -3.13
N ILE A 50 17.50 -3.88 -3.12
CA ILE A 50 18.44 -3.01 -3.82
C ILE A 50 19.87 -3.20 -3.29
N LYS A 51 20.05 -3.34 -1.96
CA LYS A 51 21.35 -3.66 -1.36
C LYS A 51 21.90 -4.95 -1.93
N SER A 52 21.11 -6.03 -1.98
CA SER A 52 21.50 -7.32 -2.57
C SER A 52 21.85 -7.19 -4.06
N MET A 53 21.02 -6.47 -4.83
CA MET A 53 21.20 -6.24 -6.25
C MET A 53 22.52 -5.53 -6.58
N THR A 54 23.02 -4.68 -5.68
CA THR A 54 24.31 -3.99 -5.90
C THR A 54 25.54 -4.88 -5.73
N GLN A 55 25.39 -6.08 -5.17
CA GLN A 55 26.52 -6.96 -4.85
C GLN A 55 26.89 -7.92 -5.98
N SER A 56 25.95 -8.25 -6.88
CA SER A 56 26.24 -9.11 -8.02
C SER A 56 25.25 -8.91 -9.17
N PHE A 57 25.71 -9.17 -10.40
CA PHE A 57 24.83 -9.14 -11.57
C PHE A 57 23.70 -10.16 -11.47
N LYS A 58 23.94 -11.32 -10.85
CA LYS A 58 22.90 -12.33 -10.61
C LYS A 58 21.76 -11.75 -9.75
N ASN A 59 22.11 -11.13 -8.62
CA ASN A 59 21.11 -10.53 -7.73
C ASN A 59 20.41 -9.35 -8.40
N PHE A 60 21.15 -8.54 -9.17
CA PHE A 60 20.59 -7.46 -9.99
C PHE A 60 19.55 -7.98 -10.98
N PHE A 61 19.88 -9.00 -11.78
CA PHE A 61 19.01 -9.53 -12.82
C PHE A 61 17.74 -10.19 -12.26
N PHE A 62 17.86 -11.00 -11.21
CA PHE A 62 16.74 -11.73 -10.60
C PHE A 62 15.98 -10.93 -9.53
N VAL A 63 16.38 -9.68 -9.28
CA VAL A 63 15.85 -8.84 -8.19
C VAL A 63 15.80 -9.59 -6.85
N SER A 64 16.92 -10.21 -6.49
CA SER A 64 17.08 -10.95 -5.25
C SER A 64 16.84 -10.05 -4.03
N PHE A 65 16.02 -10.52 -3.09
CA PHE A 65 15.79 -9.85 -1.83
C PHE A 65 17.05 -9.91 -0.94
N ASP A 66 17.62 -11.10 -0.78
CA ASP A 66 18.79 -11.34 0.07
C ASP A 66 20.09 -11.50 -0.74
N PRO A 67 21.26 -11.18 -0.16
CA PRO A 67 22.56 -11.35 -0.83
C PRO A 67 22.90 -12.77 -1.25
N ALA A 68 22.37 -13.79 -0.56
CA ALA A 68 22.59 -15.20 -0.90
C ALA A 68 21.76 -15.63 -2.14
N GLY A 69 20.81 -14.81 -2.58
CA GLY A 69 19.94 -15.09 -3.71
C GLY A 69 18.97 -16.24 -3.42
N MET A 70 18.49 -16.38 -2.18
CA MET A 70 17.51 -17.42 -1.84
C MET A 70 16.12 -17.08 -2.37
N VAL A 71 15.68 -15.83 -2.21
CA VAL A 71 14.34 -15.38 -2.63
C VAL A 71 14.43 -14.08 -3.45
N SER A 72 13.60 -13.93 -4.49
CA SER A 72 13.45 -12.68 -5.25
C SER A 72 12.52 -11.71 -4.52
N VAL A 73 12.24 -10.54 -5.09
CA VAL A 73 11.08 -9.75 -4.64
C VAL A 73 9.79 -10.13 -5.37
N ASP A 74 8.65 -9.71 -4.82
CA ASP A 74 7.28 -9.89 -5.34
C ASP A 74 6.92 -8.95 -6.51
N LYS A 75 7.92 -8.43 -7.23
CA LYS A 75 7.78 -7.37 -8.26
C LYS A 75 8.65 -7.66 -9.50
N PRO A 76 8.24 -7.16 -10.68
CA PRO A 76 9.04 -7.24 -11.88
C PRO A 76 10.19 -6.24 -11.82
N PRO A 77 11.21 -6.36 -12.70
CA PRO A 77 12.53 -5.87 -12.35
C PRO A 77 12.79 -4.40 -12.66
N LEU A 78 12.11 -3.81 -13.65
CA LEU A 78 12.54 -2.52 -14.23
C LEU A 78 12.52 -1.37 -13.21
N GLY A 79 11.50 -1.33 -12.35
CA GLY A 79 11.40 -0.29 -11.32
C GLY A 79 12.56 -0.34 -10.32
N LEU A 80 12.99 -1.55 -9.94
CA LEU A 80 14.12 -1.77 -9.03
C LEU A 80 15.46 -1.66 -9.73
N TRP A 81 15.59 -2.07 -11.00
CA TRP A 81 16.81 -1.85 -11.79
C TRP A 81 17.15 -0.36 -11.85
N ILE A 82 16.16 0.50 -12.10
CA ILE A 82 16.37 1.94 -12.11
C ILE A 82 16.82 2.43 -10.72
N GLN A 83 16.18 1.99 -9.64
CA GLN A 83 16.58 2.40 -8.28
C GLN A 83 17.98 1.91 -7.90
N ALA A 84 18.33 0.66 -8.24
CA ALA A 84 19.65 0.09 -8.01
C ALA A 84 20.74 0.81 -8.83
N LEU A 85 20.47 1.19 -10.07
CA LEU A 85 21.41 2.00 -10.87
C LEU A 85 21.68 3.36 -10.23
N PHE A 86 20.66 4.02 -9.68
CA PHE A 86 20.85 5.28 -8.95
C PHE A 86 21.71 5.07 -7.70
N VAL A 87 21.50 3.98 -6.96
CA VAL A 87 22.33 3.61 -5.81
C VAL A 87 23.77 3.28 -6.22
N LEU A 88 24.00 2.61 -7.35
CA LEU A 88 25.34 2.35 -7.87
C LEU A 88 26.09 3.64 -8.24
N ILE A 89 25.37 4.68 -8.68
CA ILE A 89 25.95 5.98 -9.05
C ILE A 89 26.21 6.86 -7.82
N PHE A 90 25.25 6.94 -6.90
CA PHE A 90 25.25 7.91 -5.80
C PHE A 90 25.59 7.33 -4.43
N GLY A 91 25.78 6.02 -4.33
CA GLY A 91 25.97 5.30 -3.07
C GLY A 91 24.65 4.83 -2.45
N TYR A 92 24.77 3.93 -1.47
CA TYR A 92 23.63 3.34 -0.76
C TYR A 92 23.03 4.32 0.26
N HIS A 93 22.21 5.22 -0.26
CA HIS A 93 21.45 6.19 0.53
C HIS A 93 19.96 6.11 0.20
N GLY A 94 19.12 6.29 1.20
CA GLY A 94 17.66 6.25 1.00
C GLY A 94 17.15 7.30 0.01
N TRP A 95 17.72 8.51 0.03
CA TRP A 95 17.38 9.54 -0.95
C TRP A 95 17.76 9.15 -2.38
N ALA A 96 18.84 8.39 -2.59
CA ALA A 96 19.26 7.92 -3.90
C ALA A 96 18.27 6.89 -4.46
N MET A 97 17.75 6.00 -3.60
CA MET A 97 16.69 5.04 -3.97
C MET A 97 15.37 5.72 -4.34
N MET A 98 15.02 6.82 -3.67
CA MET A 98 13.77 7.57 -3.93
C MET A 98 13.91 8.57 -5.08
N LEU A 99 15.13 8.95 -5.46
CA LEU A 99 15.40 9.95 -6.50
C LEU A 99 14.67 9.68 -7.84
N PRO A 100 14.68 8.45 -8.41
CA PRO A 100 13.94 8.18 -9.65
C PRO A 100 12.42 8.39 -9.50
N GLN A 101 11.86 8.24 -8.31
CA GLN A 101 10.43 8.44 -8.04
C GLN A 101 10.08 9.92 -7.96
N ALA A 102 10.92 10.70 -7.28
CA ALA A 102 10.78 12.14 -7.19
C ALA A 102 10.87 12.80 -8.59
N LEU A 103 11.83 12.34 -9.40
CA LEU A 103 11.98 12.75 -10.80
C LEU A 103 10.76 12.35 -11.65
N ALA A 104 10.27 11.12 -11.50
CA ALA A 104 9.08 10.65 -12.19
C ALA A 104 7.83 11.49 -11.81
N GLY A 105 7.71 11.92 -10.55
CA GLY A 105 6.61 12.76 -10.08
C GLY A 105 6.63 14.15 -10.71
N THR A 106 7.78 14.82 -10.69
CA THR A 106 7.93 16.15 -11.30
C THR A 106 7.82 16.08 -12.83
N GLY A 107 8.39 15.04 -13.44
CA GLY A 107 8.26 14.75 -14.87
C GLY A 107 6.80 14.51 -15.29
N SER A 108 6.04 13.76 -14.47
CA SER A 108 4.62 13.50 -14.70
C SER A 108 3.77 14.78 -14.63
N CYS A 109 4.06 15.67 -13.67
CA CYS A 109 3.41 16.98 -13.59
C CYS A 109 3.59 17.79 -14.89
N LEU A 110 4.81 17.83 -15.42
CA LEU A 110 5.11 18.49 -16.70
C LEU A 110 4.40 17.79 -17.87
N LEU A 111 4.44 16.46 -17.94
CA LEU A 111 3.77 15.69 -19.00
C LEU A 111 2.26 15.96 -19.02
N ILE A 112 1.60 16.01 -17.85
CA ILE A 112 0.19 16.36 -17.73
C ILE A 112 -0.10 17.75 -18.33
N TYR A 113 0.75 18.74 -18.08
CA TYR A 113 0.63 20.05 -18.73
C TYR A 113 0.67 19.93 -20.26
N PHE A 114 1.67 19.23 -20.81
CA PHE A 114 1.83 19.10 -22.27
C PHE A 114 0.70 18.30 -22.92
N LEU A 115 0.29 17.19 -22.30
CA LEU A 115 -0.80 16.33 -22.75
C LEU A 115 -2.14 17.07 -22.74
N THR A 116 -2.37 17.96 -21.78
CA THR A 116 -3.64 18.68 -21.66
C THR A 116 -3.66 19.96 -22.50
N LYS A 117 -2.58 20.75 -22.46
CA LYS A 117 -2.56 22.08 -23.11
C LYS A 117 -2.80 22.02 -24.60
N LYS A 118 -2.34 20.93 -25.24
CA LYS A 118 -2.42 20.73 -26.69
C LYS A 118 -3.86 20.67 -27.18
N TYR A 119 -4.76 20.09 -26.39
CA TYR A 119 -6.15 19.87 -26.78
C TYR A 119 -7.13 20.86 -26.14
N PHE A 120 -6.86 21.29 -24.90
CA PHE A 120 -7.79 22.11 -24.11
C PHE A 120 -7.28 23.53 -23.85
N GLY A 121 -6.04 23.84 -24.24
CA GLY A 121 -5.44 25.16 -24.10
C GLY A 121 -4.59 25.32 -22.83
N ARG A 122 -3.81 26.40 -22.77
CA ARG A 122 -2.80 26.65 -21.72
C ARG A 122 -3.38 26.64 -20.31
N ALA A 123 -4.55 27.26 -20.10
CA ALA A 123 -5.19 27.31 -18.78
C ALA A 123 -5.56 25.91 -18.27
N ALA A 124 -6.15 25.07 -19.13
CA ALA A 124 -6.50 23.69 -18.78
C ALA A 124 -5.24 22.89 -18.41
N GLY A 125 -4.17 23.04 -19.20
CA GLY A 125 -2.90 22.37 -18.89
C GLY A 125 -2.29 22.82 -17.56
N LEU A 126 -2.31 24.11 -17.24
CA LEU A 126 -1.77 24.62 -15.97
C LEU A 126 -2.59 24.11 -14.78
N LEU A 127 -3.92 24.14 -14.89
CA LEU A 127 -4.80 23.63 -13.83
C LEU A 127 -4.61 22.13 -13.63
N SER A 128 -4.53 21.34 -14.70
CA SER A 128 -4.28 19.91 -14.59
C SER A 128 -2.91 19.61 -13.96
N ALA A 129 -1.87 20.35 -14.33
CA ALA A 129 -0.55 20.16 -13.73
C ALA A 129 -0.52 20.54 -12.24
N LEU A 130 -1.18 21.65 -11.86
CA LEU A 130 -1.32 22.04 -10.47
C LEU A 130 -2.08 20.99 -9.66
N ILE A 131 -3.24 20.53 -10.16
CA ILE A 131 -4.04 19.50 -9.50
C ILE A 131 -3.22 18.23 -9.31
N PHE A 132 -2.52 17.75 -10.35
CA PHE A 132 -1.66 16.58 -10.24
C PHE A 132 -0.54 16.76 -9.21
N ALA A 133 0.13 17.92 -9.20
CA ALA A 133 1.22 18.22 -8.29
C ALA A 133 0.81 18.21 -6.82
N VAL A 134 -0.43 18.63 -6.52
CA VAL A 134 -0.97 18.72 -5.16
C VAL A 134 -1.92 17.56 -4.83
N THR A 135 -1.98 16.52 -5.67
CA THR A 135 -2.71 15.30 -5.32
C THR A 135 -1.94 14.56 -4.22
N PRO A 136 -2.56 14.30 -3.05
CA PRO A 136 -1.82 13.76 -1.90
C PRO A 136 -1.11 12.43 -2.18
N ALA A 137 -1.78 11.46 -2.81
CA ALA A 137 -1.16 10.18 -3.18
C ALA A 137 0.02 10.32 -4.15
N VAL A 138 0.04 11.36 -5.00
CA VAL A 138 1.16 11.64 -5.90
C VAL A 138 2.39 12.04 -5.09
N VAL A 139 2.24 12.94 -4.12
CA VAL A 139 3.36 13.40 -3.29
C VAL A 139 3.91 12.25 -2.45
N VAL A 140 3.03 11.45 -1.83
CA VAL A 140 3.42 10.31 -1.00
C VAL A 140 4.28 9.31 -1.76
N VAL A 141 3.81 8.83 -2.92
CA VAL A 141 4.52 7.79 -3.67
C VAL A 141 5.72 8.33 -4.46
N SER A 142 5.78 9.66 -4.70
CA SER A 142 6.99 10.31 -5.24
C SER A 142 8.13 10.37 -4.21
N ARG A 143 7.81 10.22 -2.91
CA ARG A 143 8.75 10.29 -1.79
C ARG A 143 9.04 8.91 -1.16
N ASN A 144 8.72 7.83 -1.86
CA ASN A 144 8.85 6.45 -1.41
C ASN A 144 9.52 5.58 -2.50
N ASN A 145 10.12 4.45 -2.13
CA ASN A 145 10.71 3.48 -3.06
C ASN A 145 9.70 2.45 -3.63
N THR A 146 8.41 2.52 -3.28
CA THR A 146 7.31 1.76 -3.94
C THR A 146 7.08 2.29 -5.37
N MET A 147 7.57 1.60 -6.41
CA MET A 147 7.78 2.04 -7.82
C MET A 147 6.57 2.62 -8.61
N ASP A 148 5.48 2.99 -7.95
CA ASP A 148 4.24 3.56 -8.47
C ASP A 148 4.42 4.85 -9.29
N MET A 149 5.27 5.77 -8.85
CA MET A 149 5.42 7.03 -9.58
C MET A 149 6.18 6.83 -10.89
N GLN A 150 7.16 5.90 -10.91
CA GLN A 150 7.78 5.45 -12.15
C GLN A 150 6.76 4.85 -13.11
N LEU A 151 5.85 3.98 -12.61
CA LEU A 151 4.77 3.42 -13.42
C LEU A 151 3.91 4.52 -14.06
N ILE A 152 3.44 5.49 -13.27
CA ILE A 152 2.60 6.59 -13.76
C ILE A 152 3.33 7.38 -14.86
N PHE A 153 4.61 7.69 -14.65
CA PHE A 153 5.42 8.41 -15.64
C PHE A 153 5.47 7.65 -16.98
N PHE A 154 5.77 6.35 -16.95
CA PHE A 154 5.81 5.52 -18.15
C PHE A 154 4.44 5.47 -18.85
N LEU A 155 3.34 5.33 -18.09
CA LEU A 155 1.99 5.35 -18.66
C LEU A 155 1.63 6.71 -19.30
N LEU A 156 2.12 7.83 -18.76
CA LEU A 156 1.92 9.14 -19.38
C LEU A 156 2.72 9.30 -20.68
N VAL A 157 3.94 8.77 -20.74
CA VAL A 157 4.72 8.67 -21.99
C VAL A 157 3.99 7.80 -23.01
N THR A 158 3.42 6.68 -22.57
CA THR A 158 2.56 5.83 -23.40
C THR A 158 1.39 6.62 -23.98
N VAL A 159 0.66 7.38 -23.16
CA VAL A 159 -0.47 8.21 -23.61
C VAL A 159 -0.04 9.23 -24.66
N TRP A 160 1.14 9.83 -24.53
CA TRP A 160 1.69 10.74 -25.54
C TRP A 160 1.82 10.04 -26.90
N PHE A 161 2.50 8.89 -26.95
CA PHE A 161 2.72 8.15 -28.19
C PHE A 161 1.41 7.60 -28.76
N PHE A 162 0.50 7.16 -27.90
CA PHE A 162 -0.81 6.70 -28.29
C PHE A 162 -1.62 7.83 -28.97
N PHE A 163 -1.67 9.03 -28.40
CA PHE A 163 -2.31 10.18 -29.08
C PHE A 163 -1.64 10.53 -30.40
N LYS A 164 -0.31 10.46 -30.46
CA LYS A 164 0.44 10.69 -31.71
C LYS A 164 0.08 9.64 -32.78
N SER A 165 -0.22 8.40 -32.38
CA SER A 165 -0.66 7.34 -33.28
C SER A 165 -2.00 7.67 -33.94
N ILE A 166 -2.96 8.22 -33.19
CA ILE A 166 -4.28 8.62 -33.70
C ILE A 166 -4.14 9.84 -34.62
N GLU A 167 -3.44 10.88 -34.15
CA GLU A 167 -3.28 12.14 -34.89
C GLU A 167 -2.58 11.97 -36.23
N LYS A 168 -1.48 11.20 -36.23
CA LYS A 168 -0.65 10.99 -37.42
C LYS A 168 -1.08 9.77 -38.22
N SER A 169 -1.97 8.93 -37.66
CA SER A 169 -2.39 7.66 -38.26
C SER A 169 -1.22 6.75 -38.66
N LYS A 170 -0.11 6.77 -37.89
CA LYS A 170 1.10 5.97 -38.16
C LYS A 170 1.29 4.88 -37.11
N TRP A 171 1.48 3.63 -37.55
CA TRP A 171 1.62 2.45 -36.69
C TRP A 171 2.84 2.52 -35.78
N ARG A 172 3.95 3.11 -36.23
CA ARG A 172 5.17 3.26 -35.42
C ARG A 172 4.91 3.87 -34.04
N TYR A 173 3.97 4.81 -33.93
CA TYR A 173 3.65 5.44 -32.64
C TYR A 173 2.79 4.54 -31.76
N LEU A 174 1.92 3.72 -32.36
CA LEU A 174 1.19 2.69 -31.63
C LEU A 174 2.14 1.61 -31.11
N PHE A 175 3.13 1.21 -31.93
CA PHE A 175 4.14 0.23 -31.54
C PHE A 175 5.06 0.75 -30.44
N ILE A 176 5.49 2.02 -30.52
CA ILE A 176 6.22 2.65 -29.41
C ILE A 176 5.36 2.70 -28.15
N ALA A 177 4.07 3.04 -28.25
CA ALA A 177 3.17 2.99 -27.10
C ALA A 177 3.07 1.56 -26.52
N ALA A 178 2.96 0.53 -27.36
CA ALA A 178 2.97 -0.86 -26.92
C ALA A 178 4.26 -1.25 -26.18
N VAL A 179 5.43 -0.82 -26.66
CA VAL A 179 6.71 -1.00 -25.97
C VAL A 179 6.66 -0.36 -24.58
N PHE A 180 6.20 0.90 -24.47
CA PHE A 180 6.11 1.57 -23.17
C PHE A 180 5.09 0.95 -22.21
N VAL A 181 3.99 0.35 -22.71
CA VAL A 181 3.12 -0.47 -21.86
C VAL A 181 3.84 -1.72 -21.36
N GLY A 182 4.64 -2.37 -22.22
CA GLY A 182 5.44 -3.53 -21.79
C GLY A 182 6.54 -3.17 -20.78
N LEU A 183 7.14 -1.99 -20.92
CA LEU A 183 8.08 -1.46 -19.91
C LEU A 183 7.34 -1.15 -18.60
N ALA A 184 6.17 -0.51 -18.66
CA ALA A 184 5.32 -0.26 -17.50
C ALA A 184 4.90 -1.58 -16.80
N PHE A 185 4.63 -2.64 -17.56
CA PHE A 185 4.39 -3.98 -17.01
C PHE A 185 5.62 -4.50 -16.26
N ASN A 186 6.84 -4.27 -16.77
CA ASN A 186 8.06 -4.64 -16.05
C ASN A 186 8.36 -3.76 -14.81
N ILE A 187 7.56 -2.71 -14.56
CA ILE A 187 7.59 -1.94 -13.30
C ILE A 187 6.57 -2.48 -12.31
N LYS A 188 5.34 -2.80 -12.76
CA LYS A 188 4.25 -3.18 -11.83
C LYS A 188 3.18 -4.13 -12.40
N MET A 189 3.58 -5.08 -13.24
CA MET A 189 2.77 -6.18 -13.80
C MET A 189 1.39 -5.70 -14.29
N LEU A 190 0.32 -6.42 -13.90
CA LEU A 190 -1.05 -6.21 -14.35
C LEU A 190 -1.61 -4.81 -14.02
N GLN A 191 -1.05 -4.10 -13.02
CA GLN A 191 -1.45 -2.72 -12.74
C GLN A 191 -1.21 -1.81 -13.95
N ALA A 192 -0.16 -2.07 -14.76
CA ALA A 192 0.11 -1.34 -15.99
C ALA A 192 -0.95 -1.55 -17.08
N TYR A 193 -1.59 -2.72 -17.10
CA TYR A 193 -2.58 -3.09 -18.12
C TYR A 193 -3.96 -2.47 -17.91
N THR A 194 -4.15 -1.79 -16.79
CA THR A 194 -5.42 -1.12 -16.48
C THR A 194 -5.73 0.06 -17.43
N ILE A 195 -4.76 0.53 -18.21
CA ILE A 195 -4.97 1.52 -19.27
C ILE A 195 -5.48 0.91 -20.59
N LEU A 196 -5.33 -0.41 -20.78
CA LEU A 196 -5.61 -1.09 -22.05
C LEU A 196 -7.07 -0.99 -22.51
N PRO A 197 -8.09 -1.06 -21.64
CA PRO A 197 -9.47 -0.86 -22.07
C PRO A 197 -9.68 0.49 -22.76
N ALA A 198 -9.09 1.56 -22.21
CA ALA A 198 -9.15 2.89 -22.81
C ALA A 198 -8.46 2.93 -24.18
N PHE A 199 -7.29 2.32 -24.30
CA PHE A 199 -6.53 2.29 -25.55
C PHE A 199 -7.23 1.48 -26.64
N ALA A 200 -7.72 0.29 -26.30
CA ALA A 200 -8.42 -0.59 -27.23
C ALA A 200 -9.67 0.12 -27.79
N ILE A 201 -10.52 0.64 -26.90
CA ILE A 201 -11.75 1.34 -27.31
C ILE A 201 -11.42 2.58 -28.15
N VAL A 202 -10.48 3.41 -27.70
CA VAL A 202 -10.15 4.64 -28.42
C VAL A 202 -9.52 4.35 -29.78
N TYR A 203 -8.62 3.36 -29.87
CA TYR A 203 -7.98 3.01 -31.13
C TYR A 203 -8.97 2.39 -32.12
N LEU A 204 -9.81 1.45 -31.66
CA LEU A 204 -10.81 0.78 -32.49
C LEU A 204 -11.91 1.74 -32.96
N ILE A 205 -12.29 2.75 -32.18
CA ILE A 205 -13.33 3.69 -32.59
C ILE A 205 -12.76 4.85 -33.41
N PHE A 206 -11.64 5.45 -33.00
CA PHE A 206 -11.20 6.75 -33.52
C PHE A 206 -10.02 6.71 -34.49
N SER A 207 -9.37 5.57 -34.68
CA SER A 207 -8.32 5.46 -35.70
C SER A 207 -8.93 5.61 -37.11
N LYS A 208 -8.34 6.50 -37.92
CA LYS A 208 -8.74 6.77 -39.31
C LYS A 208 -8.33 5.68 -40.30
N GLN A 209 -7.60 4.67 -39.83
CA GLN A 209 -7.17 3.55 -40.66
C GLN A 209 -8.37 2.69 -41.10
N LYS A 210 -8.26 2.06 -42.27
CA LYS A 210 -9.23 1.02 -42.71
C LYS A 210 -9.31 -0.08 -41.65
N PHE A 211 -10.49 -0.69 -41.47
CA PHE A 211 -10.77 -1.66 -40.41
C PHE A 211 -9.71 -2.77 -40.29
N LEU A 212 -9.36 -3.43 -41.40
CA LEU A 212 -8.37 -4.52 -41.39
C LEU A 212 -6.96 -4.03 -41.01
N LYS A 213 -6.53 -2.87 -41.52
CA LYS A 213 -5.25 -2.23 -41.16
C LYS A 213 -5.22 -1.84 -39.68
N ARG A 214 -6.35 -1.38 -39.16
CA ARG A 214 -6.52 -1.05 -37.74
C ARG A 214 -6.42 -2.31 -36.88
N LEU A 215 -7.11 -3.39 -37.26
CA LEU A 215 -7.05 -4.67 -36.55
C LEU A 215 -5.62 -5.24 -36.56
N LEU A 216 -4.97 -5.30 -37.72
CA LEU A 216 -3.60 -5.81 -37.87
C LEU A 216 -2.61 -5.01 -37.03
N ALA A 217 -2.69 -3.68 -37.06
CA ALA A 217 -1.85 -2.82 -36.22
C ALA A 217 -2.12 -3.03 -34.72
N GLY A 218 -3.39 -3.22 -34.34
CA GLY A 218 -3.77 -3.55 -32.96
C GLY A 218 -3.18 -4.88 -32.51
N LEU A 219 -3.33 -5.94 -33.29
CA LEU A 219 -2.77 -7.26 -33.01
C LEU A 219 -1.23 -7.23 -32.93
N THR A 220 -0.58 -6.53 -33.87
CA THR A 220 0.88 -6.36 -33.86
C THR A 220 1.33 -5.59 -32.63
N ALA A 221 0.62 -4.53 -32.25
CA ALA A 221 0.91 -3.79 -31.03
C ALA A 221 0.74 -4.65 -29.77
N THR A 222 -0.31 -5.48 -29.71
CA THR A 222 -0.51 -6.43 -28.62
C THR A 222 0.64 -7.44 -28.55
N ALA A 223 1.10 -7.97 -29.68
CA ALA A 223 2.23 -8.89 -29.73
C ALA A 223 3.54 -8.24 -29.25
N ILE A 224 3.83 -7.00 -29.69
CA ILE A 224 4.99 -6.22 -29.23
C ILE A 224 4.91 -5.97 -27.72
N MET A 225 3.75 -5.54 -27.23
CA MET A 225 3.52 -5.31 -25.80
C MET A 225 3.76 -6.60 -25.01
N ALA A 226 3.16 -7.72 -25.41
CA ALA A 226 3.32 -9.00 -24.74
C ALA A 226 4.78 -9.48 -24.73
N ALA A 227 5.49 -9.36 -25.87
CA ALA A 227 6.90 -9.72 -25.97
C ALA A 227 7.76 -8.93 -24.97
N VAL A 228 7.55 -7.62 -24.84
CA VAL A 228 8.29 -6.78 -23.88
C VAL A 228 7.87 -7.10 -22.44
N SER A 229 6.56 -7.21 -22.17
CA SER A 229 6.02 -7.50 -20.84
C SER A 229 6.54 -8.80 -20.25
N PHE A 230 6.53 -9.88 -21.05
CA PHE A 230 6.85 -11.22 -20.57
C PHE A 230 8.32 -11.62 -20.79
N ALA A 231 9.15 -10.78 -21.42
CA ALA A 231 10.56 -11.09 -21.68
C ALA A 231 11.31 -11.57 -20.43
N TRP A 232 11.27 -10.79 -19.35
CA TRP A 232 11.95 -11.17 -18.10
C TRP A 232 11.29 -12.39 -17.43
N ALA A 233 9.96 -12.41 -17.36
CA ALA A 233 9.22 -13.53 -16.74
C ALA A 233 9.54 -14.87 -17.40
N ILE A 234 9.54 -14.91 -18.74
CA ILE A 234 9.88 -16.11 -19.51
C ILE A 234 11.33 -16.53 -19.26
N VAL A 235 12.27 -15.59 -19.26
CA VAL A 235 13.69 -15.91 -18.99
C VAL A 235 13.85 -16.50 -17.59
N VAL A 236 13.21 -15.92 -16.56
CA VAL A 236 13.28 -16.43 -15.19
C VAL A 236 12.63 -17.81 -15.06
N ASP A 237 11.45 -18.00 -15.63
CA ASP A 237 10.71 -19.26 -15.53
C ASP A 237 11.39 -20.41 -16.26
N LEU A 238 12.10 -20.13 -17.37
CA LEU A 238 12.90 -21.11 -18.10
C LEU A 238 14.28 -21.35 -17.46
N TYR A 239 14.76 -20.45 -16.60
CA TYR A 239 16.05 -20.64 -15.92
C TYR A 239 15.95 -21.75 -14.86
N PRO A 240 16.94 -22.66 -14.76
CA PRO A 240 16.91 -23.76 -13.79
C PRO A 240 16.65 -23.27 -12.36
N SER A 241 15.60 -23.80 -11.73
CA SER A 241 15.13 -23.36 -10.40
C SER A 241 16.18 -23.53 -9.30
N SER A 242 17.11 -24.48 -9.44
CA SER A 242 18.24 -24.68 -8.53
C SER A 242 19.31 -23.58 -8.63
N SER A 243 19.29 -22.78 -9.70
CA SER A 243 20.33 -21.80 -10.03
C SER A 243 19.85 -20.35 -9.95
N ARG A 244 18.57 -20.12 -9.61
CA ARG A 244 17.97 -18.80 -9.41
C ARG A 244 17.28 -18.70 -8.05
N PRO A 245 16.98 -17.49 -7.55
CA PRO A 245 16.16 -17.34 -6.37
C PRO A 245 14.76 -17.93 -6.55
N TYR A 246 14.15 -18.30 -5.43
CA TYR A 246 12.72 -18.60 -5.38
C TYR A 246 11.93 -17.34 -5.71
N VAL A 247 10.91 -17.46 -6.58
CA VAL A 247 10.05 -16.34 -6.93
C VAL A 247 9.09 -16.06 -5.77
N ASP A 248 9.30 -14.95 -5.06
CA ASP A 248 8.51 -14.56 -3.89
C ASP A 248 7.02 -14.47 -4.23
N SER A 249 6.16 -14.85 -3.28
CA SER A 249 4.70 -14.77 -3.37
C SER A 249 4.15 -15.59 -4.54
N SER A 250 4.82 -16.70 -4.85
CA SER A 250 4.37 -17.73 -5.79
C SER A 250 4.28 -19.08 -5.09
N THR A 251 3.37 -19.94 -5.54
CA THR A 251 3.20 -21.28 -4.95
C THR A 251 4.02 -22.36 -5.65
N ASN A 252 4.41 -22.11 -6.91
CA ASN A 252 5.11 -23.07 -7.76
C ASN A 252 6.48 -22.55 -8.24
N ASN A 253 7.01 -21.50 -7.61
CA ASN A 253 8.31 -20.90 -7.95
C ASN A 253 8.37 -20.36 -9.40
N THR A 254 7.29 -19.73 -9.89
CA THR A 254 7.25 -19.11 -11.23
C THR A 254 6.74 -17.67 -11.18
N VAL A 255 7.29 -16.83 -12.04
CA VAL A 255 6.87 -15.45 -12.27
C VAL A 255 5.47 -15.41 -12.86
N LEU A 256 5.08 -16.37 -13.71
CA LEU A 256 3.71 -16.42 -14.22
C LEU A 256 2.67 -16.61 -13.10
N ASN A 257 2.97 -17.45 -12.11
CA ASN A 257 2.11 -17.61 -10.93
C ASN A 257 2.07 -16.34 -10.08
N LEU A 258 3.20 -15.64 -9.91
CA LEU A 258 3.26 -14.33 -9.26
C LEU A 258 2.40 -13.26 -9.98
N ILE A 259 2.41 -13.26 -11.32
CA ILE A 259 1.64 -12.34 -12.16
C ILE A 259 0.13 -12.61 -12.02
N ILE A 260 -0.30 -13.87 -12.21
CA ILE A 260 -1.72 -14.23 -12.27
C ILE A 260 -2.33 -14.35 -10.87
N GLY A 261 -1.61 -14.93 -9.92
CA GLY A 261 -2.04 -15.12 -8.54
C GLY A 261 -1.95 -13.82 -7.74
N HIS A 262 -0.81 -13.60 -7.08
CA HIS A 262 -0.64 -12.54 -6.09
C HIS A 262 -0.84 -11.11 -6.64
N ASN A 263 -0.34 -10.83 -7.85
CA ASN A 263 -0.50 -9.52 -8.49
C ASN A 263 -1.77 -9.41 -9.36
N GLY A 264 -2.59 -10.47 -9.43
CA GLY A 264 -3.80 -10.54 -10.25
C GLY A 264 -5.04 -10.92 -9.44
N LEU A 265 -5.36 -12.21 -9.42
CA LEU A 265 -6.60 -12.74 -8.84
C LEU A 265 -6.74 -12.43 -7.35
N GLU A 266 -5.66 -12.47 -6.56
CA GLU A 266 -5.72 -12.14 -5.13
C GLU A 266 -6.12 -10.67 -4.89
N ARG A 267 -5.82 -9.77 -5.83
CA ARG A 267 -6.24 -8.36 -5.74
C ARG A 267 -7.74 -8.20 -5.93
N ILE A 268 -8.35 -9.06 -6.75
CA ILE A 268 -9.79 -9.04 -7.04
C ILE A 268 -10.57 -9.77 -5.96
N TYR A 269 -10.16 -10.98 -5.60
CA TYR A 269 -10.91 -11.87 -4.70
C TYR A 269 -10.50 -11.79 -3.23
N GLY A 270 -9.37 -11.15 -2.90
CA GLY A 270 -8.82 -11.04 -1.56
C GLY A 270 -7.76 -12.10 -1.25
N GLN A 271 -6.90 -11.82 -0.27
CA GLN A 271 -5.86 -12.74 0.19
C GLN A 271 -6.49 -13.93 0.94
N GLY A 272 -6.12 -15.16 0.59
CA GLY A 272 -6.68 -16.38 1.19
C GLY A 272 -7.98 -16.89 0.55
N ALA A 273 -8.56 -16.17 -0.41
CA ALA A 273 -9.52 -16.74 -1.36
C ALA A 273 -8.75 -17.64 -2.32
N GLY A 274 -8.46 -18.87 -1.89
CA GLY A 274 -7.77 -19.89 -2.66
C GLY A 274 -8.55 -20.29 -3.91
N MET A 275 -8.55 -19.43 -4.93
CA MET A 275 -8.74 -19.84 -6.31
C MET A 275 -7.38 -20.33 -6.79
N GLY A 276 -7.06 -21.57 -6.43
CA GLY A 276 -6.15 -22.36 -7.24
C GLY A 276 -6.73 -22.33 -8.66
N VAL A 277 -6.09 -21.59 -9.56
CA VAL A 277 -6.38 -21.65 -10.99
C VAL A 277 -6.00 -23.06 -11.44
N GLY A 278 -6.96 -23.98 -11.34
CA GLY A 278 -6.87 -25.34 -11.83
C GLY A 278 -6.95 -25.36 -13.35
N ILE A 279 -5.96 -24.75 -14.03
CA ILE A 279 -5.71 -24.97 -15.45
C ILE A 279 -4.49 -25.88 -15.65
N PHE A 280 -3.66 -26.10 -14.62
CA PHE A 280 -2.61 -27.12 -14.62
C PHE A 280 -2.48 -27.75 -13.23
N ARG A 281 -3.32 -28.75 -12.93
CA ARG A 281 -3.04 -29.68 -11.84
C ARG A 281 -3.36 -31.09 -12.33
N ASP A 282 -2.30 -31.82 -12.68
CA ASP A 282 -2.35 -33.26 -12.83
C ASP A 282 -2.76 -33.92 -11.51
N GLY A 283 -3.49 -35.02 -11.65
CA GLY A 283 -4.35 -35.62 -10.63
C GLY A 283 -3.64 -36.06 -9.36
N ALA A 284 -4.26 -35.76 -8.23
CA ALA A 284 -4.22 -36.56 -7.01
C ALA A 284 -5.32 -36.08 -6.05
N GLY A 285 -6.28 -36.98 -5.78
CA GLY A 285 -7.21 -37.09 -4.65
C GLY A 285 -7.90 -35.83 -4.11
N ARG A 286 -9.19 -35.65 -4.42
CA ARG A 286 -10.12 -34.81 -3.66
C ARG A 286 -11.02 -35.68 -2.78
N ASN A 287 -11.12 -35.34 -1.50
CA ASN A 287 -12.28 -35.62 -0.66
C ASN A 287 -13.01 -34.30 -0.45
N ASP A 288 -14.18 -34.18 -1.06
CA ASP A 288 -15.04 -33.00 -1.00
C ASP A 288 -15.94 -33.06 0.25
N GLY A 289 -15.92 -32.00 1.05
CA GLY A 289 -16.86 -31.75 2.15
C GLY A 289 -17.39 -30.33 2.08
N GLY A 290 -18.38 -30.10 1.22
CA GLY A 290 -19.05 -28.80 1.08
C GLY A 290 -20.17 -28.61 2.11
N THR A 291 -20.31 -27.39 2.65
CA THR A 291 -21.52 -26.95 3.38
C THR A 291 -22.14 -25.76 2.68
N LEU A 292 -23.47 -25.86 2.49
CA LEU A 292 -24.37 -24.94 1.80
C LEU A 292 -24.73 -23.71 2.67
N PRO A 293 -25.31 -22.63 2.09
CA PRO A 293 -25.62 -21.40 2.82
C PRO A 293 -26.88 -21.51 3.70
N ILE A 294 -26.85 -20.83 4.84
CA ILE A 294 -27.91 -20.76 5.86
C ILE A 294 -29.02 -19.78 5.45
N MET A 295 -30.29 -20.19 5.55
CA MET A 295 -31.49 -19.35 5.46
C MET A 295 -31.81 -18.63 6.79
N PRO A 296 -32.51 -17.47 6.75
CA PRO A 296 -32.60 -16.57 7.90
C PRO A 296 -33.68 -16.96 8.91
N GLY A 297 -33.33 -16.91 10.20
CA GLY A 297 -34.30 -16.82 11.30
C GLY A 297 -34.00 -17.71 12.49
N GLN A 298 -33.11 -17.28 13.39
CA GLN A 298 -33.11 -17.65 14.82
C GLN A 298 -32.25 -16.63 15.58
N ARG A 299 -32.78 -16.13 16.71
CA ARG A 299 -32.17 -15.09 17.55
C ARG A 299 -31.04 -15.66 18.41
N GLN A 300 -29.98 -14.89 18.57
CA GLN A 300 -28.85 -15.18 19.44
C GLN A 300 -29.22 -14.86 20.91
N TYR A 301 -28.98 -15.79 21.82
CA TYR A 301 -28.95 -15.53 23.27
C TYR A 301 -27.78 -16.28 23.91
N GLY A 302 -27.00 -15.58 24.74
CA GLY A 302 -26.13 -16.17 25.77
C GLY A 302 -24.83 -16.81 25.29
N GLY A 303 -23.71 -16.12 25.54
CA GLY A 303 -22.37 -16.67 25.30
C GLY A 303 -21.98 -17.76 26.30
N ARG A 304 -21.38 -18.84 25.77
CA ARG A 304 -20.28 -19.69 26.30
C ARG A 304 -20.45 -21.08 25.71
N THR A 305 -19.44 -21.58 24.99
CA THR A 305 -19.32 -23.00 24.64
C THR A 305 -17.89 -23.46 24.92
N LEU A 306 -17.79 -24.48 25.77
CA LEU A 306 -16.61 -25.30 26.06
C LEU A 306 -16.38 -26.30 24.90
N PRO A 307 -15.16 -26.84 24.73
CA PRO A 307 -14.89 -27.83 23.69
C PRO A 307 -15.55 -29.18 24.01
N ALA A 308 -16.27 -29.74 23.03
CA ALA A 308 -16.89 -31.06 23.12
C ALA A 308 -15.90 -32.17 22.69
N ILE A 309 -15.85 -33.21 23.52
CA ILE A 309 -15.19 -34.51 23.32
C ILE A 309 -16.03 -35.33 22.32
N PRO A 310 -15.45 -36.06 21.35
CA PRO A 310 -16.25 -36.87 20.44
C PRO A 310 -16.59 -38.22 21.08
N TRP A 311 -17.89 -38.49 21.22
CA TRP A 311 -18.43 -39.81 21.55
C TRP A 311 -18.88 -40.52 20.26
N LYS A 312 -18.45 -41.77 20.10
CA LYS A 312 -18.82 -42.68 19.00
C LYS A 312 -20.14 -43.38 19.31
N GLY A 313 -21.04 -43.43 18.34
CA GLY A 313 -22.26 -44.24 18.35
C GLY A 313 -22.37 -45.09 17.08
N GLN A 314 -22.63 -46.38 17.30
CA GLN A 314 -22.78 -47.54 16.40
C GLN A 314 -23.87 -47.44 15.32
N TYR A 315 -23.77 -48.34 14.32
CA TYR A 315 -24.80 -49.12 13.57
C TYR A 315 -24.22 -49.41 12.17
N ASP A 316 -24.31 -50.56 11.49
CA ASP A 316 -24.64 -51.96 11.77
C ASP A 316 -24.26 -52.75 10.49
N GLY A 317 -23.97 -54.06 10.60
CA GLY A 317 -24.28 -55.03 9.54
C GLY A 317 -23.17 -55.57 8.61
N ASN A 318 -22.98 -56.89 8.71
CA ASN A 318 -22.48 -57.88 7.73
C ASN A 318 -20.97 -58.22 7.61
N THR A 319 -20.66 -59.38 8.21
CA THR A 319 -19.53 -60.33 8.15
C THR A 319 -19.40 -61.10 6.80
N PRO A 320 -18.47 -62.08 6.63
CA PRO A 320 -16.98 -62.17 6.76
C PRO A 320 -16.40 -62.90 5.48
N PRO A 321 -15.27 -63.67 5.40
CA PRO A 321 -14.20 -64.08 6.35
C PRO A 321 -12.77 -63.92 5.74
N ALA A 322 -11.62 -64.41 6.21
CA ALA A 322 -11.17 -65.34 7.25
C ALA A 322 -9.63 -65.16 7.39
N GLN A 323 -9.04 -65.97 8.28
CA GLN A 323 -7.61 -66.26 8.50
C GLN A 323 -6.92 -65.39 9.55
N ASP A 324 -6.24 -65.94 10.54
CA ASP A 324 -6.21 -67.24 11.21
C ASP A 324 -5.20 -67.04 12.35
N GLU A 325 -5.35 -67.86 13.40
CA GLU A 325 -4.28 -68.21 14.35
C GLU A 325 -3.75 -67.15 15.34
N ASP A 326 -3.44 -67.45 16.59
CA ASP A 326 -3.80 -68.54 17.49
C ASP A 326 -3.23 -68.19 18.88
N ASN A 327 -3.85 -68.73 19.93
CA ASN A 327 -3.28 -69.06 21.25
C ASN A 327 -2.66 -67.96 22.14
N GLY A 328 -2.95 -67.84 23.44
CA GLY A 328 -3.71 -68.69 24.36
C GLY A 328 -3.90 -67.89 25.68
N SER A 329 -5.10 -67.95 26.26
CA SER A 329 -5.45 -68.76 27.45
C SER A 329 -4.83 -68.22 28.74
N ALA A 330 -5.60 -67.55 29.61
CA ALA A 330 -6.47 -68.14 30.64
C ALA A 330 -5.65 -68.63 31.86
N GLN A 331 -6.02 -68.44 33.13
CA GLN A 331 -7.37 -68.46 33.70
C GLN A 331 -7.37 -68.01 35.18
N ASP A 332 -8.41 -67.26 35.55
CA ASP A 332 -9.31 -67.44 36.71
C ASP A 332 -8.79 -67.71 38.14
N ASN A 333 -9.27 -66.89 39.11
CA ASN A 333 -10.49 -67.23 39.86
C ASN A 333 -11.02 -66.10 40.79
N LYS A 334 -12.30 -65.76 40.57
CA LYS A 334 -13.43 -65.49 41.52
C LYS A 334 -13.09 -65.39 43.02
N SER A 335 -13.65 -64.50 43.84
CA SER A 335 -15.08 -64.14 43.99
C SER A 335 -15.33 -63.08 45.09
N ALA A 336 -16.49 -62.40 44.97
CA ALA A 336 -17.41 -61.91 46.02
C ALA A 336 -17.02 -60.67 46.87
N GLN A 337 -17.90 -59.76 47.31
CA GLN A 337 -19.30 -59.38 47.07
C GLN A 337 -19.63 -58.18 48.01
N ARG A 338 -20.68 -57.39 47.68
CA ARG A 338 -21.62 -56.62 48.56
C ARG A 338 -21.56 -55.07 48.64
N GLN A 339 -22.68 -54.51 48.12
CA GLN A 339 -23.68 -53.60 48.72
C GLN A 339 -23.32 -52.16 49.17
N GLY A 340 -24.05 -51.19 48.59
CA GLY A 340 -25.12 -50.50 49.36
C GLY A 340 -25.15 -48.95 49.41
N ASN A 341 -26.19 -48.37 48.78
CA ASN A 341 -27.06 -47.25 49.23
C ASN A 341 -26.64 -45.75 49.25
N ASN A 342 -27.34 -44.96 48.43
CA ASN A 342 -28.35 -43.89 48.70
C ASN A 342 -28.20 -42.76 49.77
N ASN A 343 -28.37 -41.52 49.24
CA ASN A 343 -29.32 -40.43 49.63
C ASN A 343 -29.08 -39.30 50.69
N PHE A 344 -29.52 -38.08 50.26
CA PHE A 344 -30.16 -36.91 50.96
C PHE A 344 -29.37 -35.65 51.47
N ARG A 345 -29.79 -34.46 50.90
CA ARG A 345 -29.89 -32.99 51.26
C ARG A 345 -29.44 -32.40 52.66
N PRO A 346 -29.50 -31.05 52.94
CA PRO A 346 -29.09 -29.79 52.25
C PRO A 346 -28.41 -28.71 53.21
N ALA A 347 -28.22 -27.44 52.74
CA ALA A 347 -27.44 -26.28 53.29
C ALA A 347 -27.85 -25.64 54.66
N PRO A 348 -27.06 -24.69 55.26
CA PRO A 348 -27.35 -23.23 55.14
C PRO A 348 -26.18 -22.19 55.37
N GLY A 349 -26.38 -20.91 54.97
CA GLY A 349 -26.24 -19.74 55.89
C GLY A 349 -25.03 -18.75 55.86
N GLN A 350 -25.37 -17.46 55.63
CA GLN A 350 -24.92 -16.22 56.32
C GLN A 350 -23.71 -15.35 55.85
N ASN A 351 -23.81 -14.07 56.26
CA ASN A 351 -23.30 -12.80 55.72
C ASN A 351 -22.63 -11.98 56.85
N LYS A 352 -21.97 -10.84 56.53
CA LYS A 352 -21.19 -9.88 57.40
C LYS A 352 -19.69 -10.22 57.51
N GLY A 353 -18.71 -9.30 57.55
CA GLY A 353 -18.64 -7.84 57.67
C GLY A 353 -17.37 -7.46 58.46
N HIS A 354 -16.74 -6.33 58.11
CA HIS A 354 -15.81 -5.50 58.89
C HIS A 354 -14.31 -5.86 59.07
N ALA A 355 -13.50 -4.85 58.68
CA ALA A 355 -12.43 -4.17 59.43
C ALA A 355 -11.12 -4.89 59.80
N GLY A 356 -10.02 -4.33 59.26
CA GLY A 356 -9.13 -3.49 60.05
C GLY A 356 -7.83 -4.10 60.60
N THR A 357 -6.84 -3.22 60.70
CA THR A 357 -5.53 -3.33 61.41
C THR A 357 -4.41 -4.10 60.70
N ALA A 358 -3.13 -3.80 60.88
CA ALA A 358 -2.35 -2.60 61.19
C ALA A 358 -0.88 -3.08 61.19
N ASP A 359 0.03 -2.18 60.82
CA ASP A 359 1.39 -1.99 61.33
C ASP A 359 2.38 -3.16 61.48
N SER A 360 3.56 -2.97 60.86
CA SER A 360 4.88 -2.93 61.54
C SER A 360 5.97 -2.70 60.48
N ASN A 361 6.57 -1.50 60.45
CA ASN A 361 7.81 -1.12 61.17
C ASN A 361 9.08 -1.81 60.68
N GLY A 362 10.07 -0.99 60.27
CA GLY A 362 11.43 -1.17 60.78
C GLY A 362 12.60 -0.97 59.81
N ALA A 363 13.27 0.17 59.99
CA ALA A 363 14.71 0.43 59.78
C ALA A 363 15.26 0.42 58.34
N GLY A 364 16.00 1.41 57.83
CA GLY A 364 16.79 2.46 58.49
C GLY A 364 18.29 2.19 58.27
N SER A 365 18.92 2.87 57.31
CA SER A 365 20.32 3.27 57.41
C SER A 365 20.63 4.42 56.45
N THR A 366 21.43 5.34 56.96
CA THR A 366 21.75 6.69 56.45
C THR A 366 23.22 6.79 56.06
N ARG A 367 23.55 7.88 55.32
CA ARG A 367 24.89 8.52 55.08
C ARG A 367 25.61 8.03 53.81
N ASP A 368 26.20 8.85 52.94
CA ASP A 368 26.74 10.21 53.08
C ASP A 368 26.61 11.06 51.79
N ALA A 369 26.73 12.37 51.98
CA ALA A 369 26.60 13.46 51.03
C ALA A 369 27.90 13.79 50.27
N GLY A 370 27.74 14.46 49.13
CA GLY A 370 28.80 15.15 48.38
C GLY A 370 28.18 16.12 47.37
N ASP A 371 28.16 17.39 47.73
CA ASP A 371 27.53 18.53 47.04
C ASP A 371 28.03 18.79 45.61
N ASN A 372 27.13 19.20 44.70
CA ASN A 372 27.26 20.53 44.11
C ASN A 372 25.96 21.03 43.46
N ALA A 373 25.67 22.30 43.71
CA ALA A 373 24.41 23.00 43.52
C ALA A 373 24.18 23.55 42.10
N ASN A 374 22.91 23.58 41.67
CA ASN A 374 22.21 24.77 41.14
C ASN A 374 20.75 24.44 40.78
N GLY A 375 19.79 25.02 41.52
CA GLY A 375 18.34 24.94 41.27
C GLY A 375 17.80 26.03 40.33
N PRO A 376 16.47 26.31 40.28
CA PRO A 376 15.37 25.59 40.92
C PRO A 376 14.31 25.09 39.91
N ARG A 377 13.77 23.90 40.15
CA ARG A 377 12.44 23.51 39.64
C ARG A 377 11.46 23.64 40.80
N GLN A 378 10.50 24.56 40.66
CA GLN A 378 9.36 24.63 41.56
C GLN A 378 8.42 23.47 41.27
N GLN A 379 8.21 22.71 42.34
CA GLN A 379 7.26 21.63 42.53
C GLN A 379 5.90 22.25 42.89
N PHE A 380 4.82 21.76 42.30
CA PHE A 380 3.50 21.84 42.94
C PHE A 380 2.79 20.51 42.75
N ASP A 381 2.73 19.80 43.87
CA ASP A 381 1.81 18.71 44.14
C ASP A 381 0.44 19.29 44.50
N GLY A 382 -0.64 18.58 44.19
CA GLY A 382 -2.00 19.03 44.55
C GLY A 382 -3.10 18.18 43.95
N GLY A 383 -3.49 17.11 44.65
CA GLY A 383 -4.71 16.36 44.37
C GLY A 383 -5.97 17.21 44.60
N PHE A 384 -6.93 17.09 43.68
CA PHE A 384 -8.32 17.49 43.92
C PHE A 384 -9.28 16.55 43.20
N THR A 385 -10.03 15.80 44.00
CA THR A 385 -11.29 15.17 43.63
C THR A 385 -12.34 16.25 43.38
N ARG A 386 -13.04 16.21 42.23
CA ARG A 386 -14.35 16.84 42.08
C ARG A 386 -15.20 16.09 41.05
N ASN A 387 -16.34 15.61 41.54
CA ASN A 387 -17.51 15.19 40.81
C ASN A 387 -17.85 16.15 39.66
N ARG A 388 -18.25 15.59 38.52
CA ARG A 388 -19.06 16.30 37.51
C ARG A 388 -20.30 15.48 37.18
N PRO A 389 -21.50 16.08 37.22
CA PRO A 389 -22.75 15.44 36.83
C PRO A 389 -22.89 15.39 35.30
N ASP A 390 -23.92 14.67 34.90
CA ASP A 390 -24.43 14.40 33.56
C ASP A 390 -24.35 15.53 32.52
N GLY A 391 -24.25 15.13 31.25
CA GLY A 391 -24.23 16.03 30.10
C GLY A 391 -23.90 15.28 28.82
N SER A 392 -24.93 14.81 28.14
CA SER A 392 -24.96 14.00 26.93
C SER A 392 -24.07 14.50 25.77
N GLY A 393 -23.16 13.64 25.33
CA GLY A 393 -22.43 13.78 24.06
C GLY A 393 -21.91 12.42 23.62
N LYS A 394 -22.77 11.64 22.95
CA LYS A 394 -22.41 10.32 22.39
C LYS A 394 -21.24 10.47 21.41
N VAL A 395 -20.04 10.15 21.87
CA VAL A 395 -18.96 9.70 21.00
C VAL A 395 -19.29 8.26 20.64
N MET A 396 -19.63 8.01 19.38
CA MET A 396 -19.72 6.64 18.85
C MET A 396 -18.31 6.05 18.85
N GLY A 397 -17.97 5.37 19.94
CA GLY A 397 -16.84 4.45 20.00
C GLY A 397 -17.24 3.15 19.32
N ASP A 398 -16.51 2.78 18.27
CA ASP A 398 -16.60 1.45 17.68
C ASP A 398 -15.85 0.49 18.60
N ASN A 399 -16.58 -0.47 19.16
CA ASN A 399 -16.12 -1.40 20.17
C ASN A 399 -15.31 -2.51 19.51
N GLY A 400 -14.02 -2.60 19.88
CA GLY A 400 -13.20 -3.75 19.54
C GLY A 400 -13.76 -5.04 20.13
N ARG A 401 -13.92 -6.05 19.27
CA ARG A 401 -13.90 -7.49 19.63
C ARG A 401 -13.68 -8.34 18.38
N ASN A 402 -12.68 -9.22 18.49
CA ASN A 402 -12.34 -10.40 17.68
C ASN A 402 -11.69 -10.25 16.28
N GLY A 403 -10.41 -10.63 16.23
CA GLY A 403 -10.00 -11.84 15.50
C GLY A 403 -9.65 -11.68 14.02
N GLY A 404 -8.35 -11.51 13.73
CA GLY A 404 -7.72 -11.94 12.47
C GLY A 404 -8.25 -11.29 11.19
N ASN A 405 -8.07 -9.98 11.02
CA ASN A 405 -8.17 -9.37 9.69
C ASN A 405 -7.07 -8.32 9.50
N ASN A 406 -5.92 -8.75 8.97
CA ASN A 406 -4.92 -7.85 8.43
C ASN A 406 -5.56 -7.11 7.22
N GLY A 407 -5.78 -5.80 7.30
CA GLY A 407 -5.95 -4.96 6.10
C GLY A 407 -7.31 -4.33 5.79
N ASN A 408 -8.12 -3.94 6.79
CA ASN A 408 -9.40 -3.24 6.51
C ASN A 408 -9.30 -1.72 6.27
N ASP A 409 -8.14 -1.23 5.81
CA ASP A 409 -7.88 0.19 5.54
C ASP A 409 -8.59 0.75 4.30
N ILE A 410 -9.26 -0.10 3.51
CA ILE A 410 -9.95 0.27 2.26
C ILE A 410 -11.48 0.30 2.39
N GLY A 411 -12.03 -0.19 3.51
CA GLY A 411 -13.47 -0.26 3.77
C GLY A 411 -14.27 -1.22 2.87
N THR A 412 -15.59 -1.27 3.09
CA THR A 412 -16.53 -2.18 2.40
C THR A 412 -16.65 -1.87 0.91
N ALA A 413 -16.72 -2.92 0.07
CA ALA A 413 -16.88 -2.81 -1.38
C ALA A 413 -18.19 -2.11 -1.72
N SER A 414 -18.10 -0.99 -2.44
CA SER A 414 -19.26 -0.19 -2.84
C SER A 414 -18.87 0.89 -3.84
N ILE A 415 -19.87 1.42 -4.54
CA ILE A 415 -19.70 2.57 -5.44
C ILE A 415 -19.22 3.83 -4.70
N ILE A 416 -19.50 3.95 -3.39
CA ILE A 416 -19.10 5.08 -2.55
C ILE A 416 -17.80 4.83 -1.76
N ARG A 417 -17.16 3.66 -1.91
CA ARG A 417 -15.96 3.27 -1.14
C ARG A 417 -14.85 4.31 -1.18
N LEU A 418 -14.64 4.96 -2.33
CA LEU A 418 -13.60 5.96 -2.52
C LEU A 418 -13.78 7.25 -1.68
N TRP A 419 -14.94 7.43 -1.05
CA TRP A 419 -15.23 8.50 -0.09
C TRP A 419 -15.22 8.02 1.35
N ASN A 420 -14.73 6.81 1.64
CA ASN A 420 -14.41 6.44 3.02
C ASN A 420 -13.29 7.36 3.55
N SER A 421 -13.29 7.67 4.85
CA SER A 421 -12.30 8.51 5.53
C SER A 421 -10.85 8.12 5.21
N SER A 422 -10.58 6.82 5.09
CA SER A 422 -9.26 6.26 4.79
C SER A 422 -8.78 6.49 3.35
N LEU A 423 -9.68 6.57 2.38
CA LEU A 423 -9.34 6.66 0.95
C LEU A 423 -9.52 8.05 0.37
N TYR A 424 -10.48 8.80 0.91
CA TYR A 424 -10.87 10.10 0.41
C TYR A 424 -9.68 11.05 0.28
N GLY A 425 -8.86 11.10 1.33
CA GLY A 425 -7.68 11.96 1.45
C GLY A 425 -6.59 11.72 0.41
N GLN A 426 -6.57 10.57 -0.29
CA GLN A 426 -5.47 10.19 -1.17
C GLN A 426 -5.59 10.74 -2.59
N ALA A 427 -6.76 10.61 -3.22
CA ALA A 427 -6.99 11.10 -4.60
C ALA A 427 -8.43 11.50 -4.92
N SER A 428 -9.41 11.18 -4.05
CA SER A 428 -10.84 11.28 -4.38
C SER A 428 -11.42 12.69 -4.28
N TRP A 429 -10.70 13.66 -3.72
CA TRP A 429 -11.13 15.07 -3.53
C TRP A 429 -11.91 15.62 -4.74
N LEU A 430 -11.28 15.60 -5.91
CA LEU A 430 -11.85 16.17 -7.13
C LEU A 430 -12.53 15.15 -8.04
N LEU A 431 -12.82 13.93 -7.54
CA LEU A 431 -13.47 12.90 -8.34
C LEU A 431 -14.86 13.35 -8.79
N ILE A 432 -15.68 13.92 -7.90
CA ILE A 432 -17.01 14.48 -8.24
C ILE A 432 -16.86 15.60 -9.28
N PHE A 433 -15.95 16.54 -9.04
CA PHE A 433 -15.69 17.65 -9.94
C PHE A 433 -15.28 17.18 -11.35
N SER A 434 -14.45 16.13 -11.42
CA SER A 434 -13.99 15.54 -12.69
C SER A 434 -15.14 14.94 -13.52
N LEU A 435 -16.15 14.36 -12.86
CA LEU A 435 -17.35 13.82 -13.51
C LEU A 435 -18.22 14.94 -14.12
N PHE A 436 -18.38 16.07 -13.42
CA PHE A 436 -19.04 17.25 -14.01
C PHE A 436 -18.23 17.84 -15.18
N GLY A 437 -16.90 17.83 -15.05
CA GLY A 437 -15.99 18.23 -16.11
C GLY A 437 -16.24 17.49 -17.43
N LEU A 438 -16.59 16.21 -17.36
CA LEU A 438 -16.99 15.40 -18.52
C LEU A 438 -18.27 15.91 -19.18
N ALA A 439 -19.32 16.20 -18.39
CA ALA A 439 -20.59 16.69 -18.89
C ALA A 439 -20.43 17.97 -19.74
N ALA A 440 -19.38 18.76 -19.46
CA ALA A 440 -19.00 19.92 -20.25
C ALA A 440 -18.62 19.60 -21.71
N PHE A 441 -18.34 18.34 -22.08
CA PHE A 441 -17.85 18.00 -23.41
C PHE A 441 -18.73 17.03 -24.21
N ILE A 442 -19.74 16.42 -23.58
CA ILE A 442 -20.65 15.45 -24.21
C ILE A 442 -21.56 16.11 -25.28
N SER A 443 -21.83 17.42 -25.17
CA SER A 443 -23.02 18.01 -25.80
C SER A 443 -22.95 18.41 -27.29
N LYS A 444 -21.86 18.13 -28.03
CA LYS A 444 -21.73 18.49 -29.46
C LYS A 444 -20.86 17.56 -30.31
N SER A 445 -20.36 16.46 -29.76
CA SER A 445 -19.38 15.63 -30.47
C SER A 445 -20.07 14.49 -31.20
N SER A 446 -20.18 14.58 -32.53
CA SER A 446 -20.69 13.47 -33.35
C SER A 446 -19.65 12.36 -33.43
N LEU A 447 -20.05 11.12 -33.11
CA LEU A 447 -19.22 9.92 -33.34
C LEU A 447 -18.93 9.68 -34.82
N LYS A 448 -19.74 10.25 -35.74
CA LYS A 448 -19.52 10.15 -37.19
C LYS A 448 -18.34 11.01 -37.67
N LYS A 449 -18.03 12.12 -36.96
CA LYS A 449 -16.89 13.02 -37.26
C LYS A 449 -16.21 13.42 -35.94
N PRO A 450 -15.51 12.48 -35.28
CA PRO A 450 -14.99 12.69 -33.93
C PRO A 450 -13.84 13.71 -33.96
N THR A 451 -13.89 14.69 -33.05
CA THR A 451 -12.79 15.64 -32.86
C THR A 451 -11.68 15.01 -32.02
N LEU A 452 -10.43 15.46 -32.18
CA LEU A 452 -9.32 15.00 -31.33
C LEU A 452 -9.58 15.24 -29.83
N LYS A 453 -10.36 16.27 -29.48
CA LYS A 453 -10.77 16.51 -28.08
C LYS A 453 -11.63 15.38 -27.54
N LEU A 454 -12.56 14.87 -28.36
CA LEU A 454 -13.38 13.73 -27.99
C LEU A 454 -12.51 12.49 -27.75
N VAL A 455 -11.59 12.19 -28.69
CA VAL A 455 -10.65 11.06 -28.57
C VAL A 455 -9.90 11.09 -27.23
N VAL A 456 -9.33 12.25 -26.90
CA VAL A 456 -8.55 12.46 -25.68
C VAL A 456 -9.43 12.30 -24.44
N LEU A 457 -10.62 12.91 -24.42
CA LEU A 457 -11.55 12.78 -23.29
C LEU A 457 -12.02 11.35 -23.09
N THR A 458 -12.34 10.63 -24.17
CA THR A 458 -12.75 9.23 -24.09
C THR A 458 -11.65 8.37 -23.47
N LEU A 459 -10.38 8.61 -23.79
CA LEU A 459 -9.26 7.90 -23.16
C LEU A 459 -9.22 8.16 -21.66
N TRP A 460 -9.17 9.43 -21.24
CA TRP A 460 -9.05 9.79 -19.83
C TRP A 460 -10.25 9.30 -19.02
N TYR A 461 -11.45 9.34 -19.60
CA TYR A 461 -12.66 8.88 -18.94
C TYR A 461 -12.73 7.36 -18.80
N ILE A 462 -12.47 6.59 -19.87
CA ILE A 462 -12.48 5.14 -19.77
C ILE A 462 -11.44 4.68 -18.76
N TRP A 463 -10.24 5.29 -18.77
CA TRP A 463 -9.22 4.94 -17.81
C TRP A 463 -9.63 5.30 -16.37
N LEU A 464 -10.29 6.46 -16.16
CA LEU A 464 -10.85 6.84 -14.86
C LEU A 464 -11.90 5.82 -14.39
N VAL A 465 -12.83 5.42 -15.27
CA VAL A 465 -13.88 4.45 -14.96
C VAL A 465 -13.29 3.08 -14.62
N THR A 466 -12.28 2.62 -15.37
CA THR A 466 -11.58 1.37 -15.08
C THR A 466 -10.96 1.40 -13.68
N MET A 467 -10.27 2.49 -13.32
CA MET A 467 -9.71 2.67 -11.98
C MET A 467 -10.79 2.78 -10.90
N PHE A 468 -11.84 3.55 -11.15
CA PHE A 468 -12.95 3.73 -10.23
C PHE A 468 -13.59 2.40 -9.88
N VAL A 469 -13.96 1.60 -10.89
CA VAL A 469 -14.53 0.27 -10.70
C VAL A 469 -13.57 -0.63 -9.93
N PHE A 470 -12.29 -0.66 -10.31
CA PHE A 470 -11.30 -1.46 -9.60
C PHE A 470 -11.22 -1.09 -8.12
N PHE A 471 -10.98 0.18 -7.77
CA PHE A 471 -10.83 0.57 -6.37
C PHE A 471 -12.15 0.48 -5.58
N SER A 472 -13.31 0.64 -6.22
CA SER A 472 -14.61 0.44 -5.58
C SER A 472 -14.89 -1.00 -5.18
N PHE A 473 -14.37 -2.00 -5.92
CA PHE A 473 -14.79 -3.40 -5.77
C PHE A 473 -13.68 -4.42 -5.53
N ALA A 474 -12.40 -4.07 -5.75
CA ALA A 474 -11.28 -4.98 -5.50
C ALA A 474 -11.26 -5.47 -4.04
N GLY A 475 -10.92 -6.74 -3.84
CA GLY A 475 -10.83 -7.38 -2.54
C GLY A 475 -9.64 -6.91 -1.71
N PHE A 476 -8.52 -6.55 -2.34
CA PHE A 476 -7.30 -6.17 -1.62
C PHE A 476 -6.40 -5.19 -2.39
N TYR A 477 -6.07 -4.06 -1.75
CA TYR A 477 -5.06 -3.09 -2.19
C TYR A 477 -4.66 -2.14 -1.06
N HIS A 478 -3.60 -1.35 -1.26
CA HIS A 478 -3.18 -0.32 -0.31
C HIS A 478 -3.62 1.09 -0.75
N GLN A 479 -3.88 1.96 0.21
CA GLN A 479 -4.44 3.30 -0.03
C GLN A 479 -3.61 4.14 -1.01
N TYR A 480 -2.28 4.03 -0.99
CA TYR A 480 -1.43 4.81 -1.90
C TYR A 480 -1.59 4.44 -3.37
N TYR A 481 -2.14 3.27 -3.71
CA TYR A 481 -2.40 2.89 -5.11
C TYR A 481 -3.42 3.83 -5.78
N LEU A 482 -4.19 4.61 -5.00
CA LEU A 482 -5.08 5.65 -5.51
C LEU A 482 -4.32 6.74 -6.29
N CYS A 483 -2.99 6.80 -6.22
CA CYS A 483 -2.18 7.62 -7.13
C CYS A 483 -2.48 7.35 -8.62
N MET A 484 -2.95 6.14 -8.96
CA MET A 484 -3.36 5.76 -10.32
C MET A 484 -4.61 6.51 -10.84
N LEU A 485 -5.40 7.12 -9.96
CA LEU A 485 -6.53 8.00 -10.32
C LEU A 485 -6.08 9.45 -10.60
N ALA A 486 -4.88 9.83 -10.16
CA ALA A 486 -4.44 11.22 -10.19
C ALA A 486 -4.32 11.80 -11.61
N PRO A 487 -3.74 11.12 -12.62
CA PRO A 487 -3.65 11.65 -13.98
C PRO A 487 -5.00 12.04 -14.58
N GLN A 488 -5.98 11.15 -14.48
CA GLN A 488 -7.29 11.29 -15.10
C GLN A 488 -8.11 12.35 -14.37
N ILE A 489 -8.11 12.34 -13.02
CA ILE A 489 -8.78 13.37 -12.21
C ILE A 489 -8.18 14.75 -12.54
N ALA A 490 -6.86 14.86 -12.62
CA ALA A 490 -6.18 16.11 -12.93
C ALA A 490 -6.54 16.65 -14.33
N VAL A 491 -6.49 15.80 -15.36
CA VAL A 491 -6.83 16.20 -16.73
C VAL A 491 -8.30 16.58 -16.85
N LEU A 492 -9.20 15.74 -16.34
CA LEU A 492 -10.64 15.95 -16.45
C LEU A 492 -11.12 17.14 -15.61
N SER A 493 -10.51 17.39 -14.44
CA SER A 493 -10.83 18.56 -13.62
C SER A 493 -10.29 19.85 -14.24
N GLY A 494 -9.03 19.89 -14.69
CA GLY A 494 -8.44 21.09 -15.29
C GLY A 494 -9.06 21.45 -16.65
N ALA A 495 -9.26 20.46 -17.53
CA ALA A 495 -9.98 20.67 -18.78
C ALA A 495 -11.47 20.94 -18.55
N GLY A 496 -12.09 20.20 -17.63
CA GLY A 496 -13.48 20.35 -17.21
C GLY A 496 -13.79 21.74 -16.70
N PHE A 497 -12.96 22.29 -15.81
CA PHE A 497 -13.11 23.66 -15.32
C PHE A 497 -13.14 24.66 -16.48
N VAL A 498 -12.18 24.60 -17.40
CA VAL A 498 -12.14 25.52 -18.57
C VAL A 498 -13.37 25.33 -19.48
N GLY A 499 -13.83 24.09 -19.64
CA GLY A 499 -15.04 23.75 -20.40
C GLY A 499 -16.31 24.32 -19.76
N MET A 500 -16.54 24.01 -18.48
CA MET A 500 -17.68 24.49 -17.69
C MET A 500 -17.68 26.00 -17.57
N PHE A 501 -16.53 26.64 -17.34
CA PHE A 501 -16.40 28.09 -17.30
C PHE A 501 -16.75 28.75 -18.64
N ARG A 502 -16.45 28.09 -19.76
CA ARG A 502 -16.90 28.56 -21.08
C ARG A 502 -18.42 28.45 -21.20
N TYR A 503 -19.04 27.36 -20.73
CA TYR A 503 -20.49 27.22 -20.79
C TYR A 503 -21.21 28.19 -19.87
N PHE A 504 -20.72 28.39 -18.66
CA PHE A 504 -21.20 29.40 -17.72
C PHE A 504 -21.27 30.80 -18.38
N LYS A 505 -20.28 31.16 -19.20
CA LYS A 505 -20.24 32.47 -19.89
C LYS A 505 -21.13 32.59 -21.12
N TYR A 506 -21.30 31.51 -21.90
CA TYR A 506 -21.81 31.61 -23.28
C TYR A 506 -23.01 30.71 -23.57
N ARG A 507 -23.50 29.94 -22.59
CA ARG A 507 -24.67 29.06 -22.72
C ARG A 507 -25.68 29.39 -21.62
N LYS A 508 -26.94 29.00 -21.86
CA LYS A 508 -28.05 29.11 -20.91
C LYS A 508 -28.55 27.73 -20.51
N GLY A 509 -29.41 27.68 -19.49
CA GLY A 509 -30.02 26.45 -18.97
C GLY A 509 -29.02 25.55 -18.27
N ILE A 510 -29.19 24.22 -18.38
CA ILE A 510 -28.41 23.24 -17.60
C ILE A 510 -26.89 23.37 -17.79
N LYS A 511 -26.43 23.77 -18.99
CA LYS A 511 -25.00 23.94 -19.27
C LYS A 511 -24.38 25.14 -18.55
N GLN A 512 -25.17 26.16 -18.25
CA GLN A 512 -24.71 27.36 -17.55
C GLN A 512 -24.45 27.06 -16.07
N ILE A 513 -25.27 26.19 -15.46
CA ILE A 513 -25.19 25.86 -14.04
C ILE A 513 -24.17 24.76 -13.72
N LEU A 514 -23.57 24.10 -14.71
CA LEU A 514 -22.59 23.04 -14.48
C LEU A 514 -21.44 23.48 -13.56
N LEU A 515 -20.87 24.67 -13.80
CA LEU A 515 -19.78 25.18 -12.96
C LEU A 515 -20.23 25.41 -11.50
N PRO A 516 -21.26 26.23 -11.21
CA PRO A 516 -21.67 26.47 -9.82
C PRO A 516 -22.14 25.20 -9.11
N VAL A 517 -22.87 24.30 -9.78
CA VAL A 517 -23.31 23.03 -9.19
C VAL A 517 -22.12 22.11 -8.90
N SER A 518 -21.16 22.00 -9.83
CA SER A 518 -19.96 21.18 -9.60
C SER A 518 -19.12 21.69 -8.42
N LEU A 519 -18.99 23.01 -8.28
CA LEU A 519 -18.33 23.64 -7.14
C LEU A 519 -19.09 23.34 -5.84
N ALA A 520 -20.39 23.62 -5.79
CA ALA A 520 -21.19 23.41 -4.59
C ALA A 520 -21.20 21.95 -4.13
N ALA A 521 -21.41 21.01 -5.07
CA ALA A 521 -21.45 19.57 -4.77
C ALA A 521 -20.10 19.05 -4.28
N THR A 522 -19.00 19.43 -4.94
CA THR A 522 -17.66 18.99 -4.53
C THR A 522 -17.31 19.60 -3.17
N LEU A 523 -17.49 20.92 -3.01
CA LEU A 523 -17.19 21.63 -1.78
C LEU A 523 -17.97 21.08 -0.58
N ALA A 524 -19.25 20.74 -0.75
CA ALA A 524 -20.05 20.14 0.34
C ALA A 524 -19.42 18.83 0.85
N VAL A 525 -18.96 17.97 -0.06
CA VAL A 525 -18.28 16.71 0.29
C VAL A 525 -16.92 16.98 0.93
N GLU A 526 -16.14 17.94 0.42
CA GLU A 526 -14.85 18.29 1.02
C GLU A 526 -15.02 18.85 2.44
N LEU A 527 -15.98 19.74 2.64
CA LEU A 527 -16.29 20.29 3.96
C LEU A 527 -16.71 19.19 4.95
N TYR A 528 -17.53 18.23 4.51
CA TYR A 528 -17.92 17.08 5.32
C TYR A 528 -16.70 16.27 5.81
N HIS A 529 -15.75 15.98 4.93
CA HIS A 529 -14.55 15.23 5.32
C HIS A 529 -13.60 16.03 6.21
N VAL A 530 -13.40 17.33 5.92
CA VAL A 530 -12.57 18.20 6.76
C VAL A 530 -13.21 18.40 8.14
N TRP A 531 -14.54 18.38 8.24
CA TRP A 531 -15.26 18.52 9.51
C TRP A 531 -14.87 17.46 10.55
N SER A 532 -14.49 16.26 10.10
CA SER A 532 -14.04 15.17 10.95
C SER A 532 -12.71 15.46 11.67
N TYR A 533 -11.97 16.50 11.29
CA TYR A 533 -10.68 16.87 11.89
C TYR A 533 -10.81 18.16 12.71
N SER A 534 -10.94 18.02 14.02
CA SER A 534 -11.11 19.14 14.97
C SER A 534 -10.03 20.21 14.84
N ALA A 535 -8.77 19.82 14.64
CA ALA A 535 -7.63 20.73 14.47
C ALA A 535 -7.67 21.55 13.18
N LEU A 536 -8.36 21.06 12.14
CA LEU A 536 -8.43 21.71 10.83
C LEU A 536 -9.69 22.53 10.64
N ARG A 537 -10.81 22.12 11.27
CA ARG A 537 -12.11 22.77 11.10
C ARG A 537 -12.09 24.28 11.41
N ALA A 538 -11.26 24.70 12.37
CA ALA A 538 -11.24 26.09 12.84
C ALA A 538 -10.65 27.08 11.82
N TRP A 539 -9.83 26.62 10.88
CA TRP A 539 -9.13 27.50 9.94
C TRP A 539 -9.30 27.08 8.48
N LEU A 540 -9.32 25.78 8.18
CA LEU A 540 -9.41 25.29 6.81
C LEU A 540 -10.84 25.41 6.25
N ILE A 541 -11.86 25.12 7.07
CA ILE A 541 -13.26 25.29 6.67
C ILE A 541 -13.60 26.75 6.35
N PRO A 542 -13.24 27.75 7.19
CA PRO A 542 -13.44 29.15 6.82
C PRO A 542 -12.81 29.51 5.48
N ILE A 543 -11.57 29.09 5.20
CA ILE A 543 -10.90 29.35 3.92
C ILE A 543 -11.71 28.76 2.75
N MET A 544 -12.11 27.49 2.85
CA MET A 544 -12.84 26.79 1.79
C MET A 544 -14.25 27.34 1.59
N ALA A 545 -15.00 27.54 2.68
CA ALA A 545 -16.38 27.99 2.64
C ALA A 545 -16.49 29.46 2.18
N VAL A 546 -15.63 30.35 2.69
CA VAL A 546 -15.62 31.76 2.29
C VAL A 546 -15.22 31.90 0.83
N SER A 547 -14.15 31.21 0.39
CA SER A 547 -13.74 31.26 -1.02
C SER A 547 -14.79 30.64 -1.95
N GLY A 548 -15.39 29.51 -1.58
CA GLY A 548 -16.45 28.87 -2.35
C GLY A 548 -17.69 29.75 -2.48
N THR A 549 -18.12 30.35 -1.37
CA THR A 549 -19.25 31.29 -1.34
C THR A 549 -18.96 32.55 -2.16
N ALA A 550 -17.76 33.12 -2.03
CA ALA A 550 -17.32 34.26 -2.83
C ALA A 550 -17.32 33.93 -4.33
N ALA A 551 -16.87 32.73 -4.73
CA ALA A 551 -16.92 32.30 -6.13
C ALA A 551 -18.36 32.22 -6.64
N LEU A 552 -19.29 31.64 -5.87
CA LEU A 552 -20.71 31.55 -6.25
C LEU A 552 -21.38 32.92 -6.34
N ILE A 553 -21.13 33.81 -5.38
CA ILE A 553 -21.63 35.19 -5.41
C ILE A 553 -21.06 35.94 -6.62
N LEU A 554 -19.76 35.84 -6.88
CA LEU A 554 -19.14 36.46 -8.04
C LEU A 554 -19.67 35.90 -9.36
N MET A 555 -19.99 34.60 -9.42
CA MET A 555 -20.70 34.01 -10.57
C MET A 555 -22.08 34.64 -10.74
N ALA A 556 -22.89 34.75 -9.67
CA ALA A 556 -24.21 35.38 -9.73
C ALA A 556 -24.12 36.85 -10.18
N ILE A 557 -23.22 37.64 -9.61
CA ILE A 557 -22.97 39.03 -10.02
C ILE A 557 -22.50 39.09 -11.48
N TYR A 558 -21.64 38.15 -11.92
CA TYR A 558 -21.14 38.11 -13.29
C TYR A 558 -22.26 37.89 -14.31
N LEU A 559 -23.29 37.10 -13.95
CA LEU A 559 -24.47 36.92 -14.81
C LEU A 559 -25.30 38.20 -14.95
N LEU A 560 -25.30 39.08 -13.94
CA LEU A 560 -26.00 40.36 -13.96
C LEU A 560 -25.16 41.47 -14.62
N LYS A 561 -23.87 41.55 -14.30
CA LYS A 561 -22.94 42.62 -14.70
C LYS A 561 -21.57 42.02 -15.08
N PRO A 562 -21.42 41.48 -16.30
CA PRO A 562 -20.21 40.77 -16.69
C PRO A 562 -19.01 41.70 -16.83
N ARG A 563 -18.01 41.56 -15.93
CA ARG A 563 -16.73 42.28 -16.00
C ARG A 563 -15.57 41.30 -16.21
N ARG A 564 -14.61 41.67 -17.08
CA ARG A 564 -13.41 40.87 -17.35
C ARG A 564 -12.60 40.47 -16.09
N PRO A 565 -12.29 41.38 -15.14
CA PRO A 565 -11.50 41.00 -13.95
C PRO A 565 -12.21 39.97 -13.06
N MET A 566 -13.54 39.95 -13.04
CA MET A 566 -14.29 38.96 -12.25
C MET A 566 -14.01 37.52 -12.70
N GLN A 567 -13.67 37.29 -13.96
CA GLN A 567 -13.36 35.94 -14.44
C GLN A 567 -12.13 35.36 -13.74
N ALA A 568 -11.12 36.21 -13.49
CA ALA A 568 -9.92 35.80 -12.76
C ALA A 568 -10.25 35.53 -11.29
N LEU A 569 -11.02 36.41 -10.64
CA LEU A 569 -11.43 36.23 -9.25
C LEU A 569 -12.28 34.97 -9.05
N ILE A 570 -13.27 34.71 -9.91
CA ILE A 570 -14.07 33.48 -9.87
C ILE A 570 -13.14 32.26 -9.96
N SER A 571 -12.18 32.29 -10.90
CA SER A 571 -11.25 31.16 -11.07
C SER A 571 -10.36 30.96 -9.84
N ILE A 572 -9.81 32.04 -9.26
CA ILE A 572 -8.97 31.98 -8.07
C ILE A 572 -9.78 31.41 -6.90
N PHE A 573 -10.95 32.00 -6.60
CA PHE A 573 -11.77 31.56 -5.46
C PHE A 573 -12.29 30.13 -5.62
N THR A 574 -12.66 29.70 -6.84
CA THR A 574 -13.01 28.28 -7.09
C THR A 574 -11.82 27.34 -6.89
N MET A 575 -10.61 27.73 -7.30
CA MET A 575 -9.43 26.88 -7.09
C MET A 575 -9.00 26.86 -5.62
N VAL A 576 -9.08 27.98 -4.90
CA VAL A 576 -8.80 28.02 -3.45
C VAL A 576 -9.78 27.13 -2.70
N SER A 577 -11.08 27.21 -3.02
CA SER A 577 -12.10 26.41 -2.31
C SER A 577 -11.94 24.91 -2.51
N LEU A 578 -11.48 24.49 -3.70
CA LEU A 578 -11.34 23.08 -4.07
C LEU A 578 -9.93 22.50 -3.81
N LEU A 579 -8.91 23.35 -3.65
CA LEU A 579 -7.53 22.89 -3.50
C LEU A 579 -6.95 23.12 -2.11
N ALA A 580 -7.55 23.95 -1.26
CA ALA A 580 -6.99 24.23 0.07
C ALA A 580 -6.78 22.95 0.89
N ALA A 581 -7.77 22.05 0.93
CA ALA A 581 -7.66 20.78 1.63
C ALA A 581 -6.66 19.81 0.99
N PRO A 582 -6.75 19.42 -0.30
CA PRO A 582 -5.76 18.50 -0.88
C PRO A 582 -4.33 19.09 -0.86
N VAL A 583 -4.15 20.42 -0.93
CA VAL A 583 -2.83 21.04 -0.72
C VAL A 583 -2.32 20.76 0.69
N TYR A 584 -3.12 20.98 1.74
CA TYR A 584 -2.72 20.65 3.10
C TYR A 584 -2.37 19.16 3.25
N TRP A 585 -3.23 18.26 2.74
CA TRP A 585 -2.98 16.82 2.76
C TRP A 585 -1.68 16.48 2.04
N SER A 586 -1.41 17.07 0.87
CA SER A 586 -0.19 16.84 0.09
C SER A 586 1.09 17.33 0.77
N LEU A 587 0.98 18.29 1.70
CA LEU A 587 2.11 18.76 2.51
C LEU A 587 2.42 17.81 3.68
N THR A 588 1.47 17.02 4.16
CA THR A 588 1.67 16.16 5.34
C THR A 588 2.84 15.16 5.21
N PRO A 589 3.12 14.52 4.07
CA PRO A 589 4.28 13.62 3.90
C PRO A 589 5.62 14.37 3.72
N VAL A 590 5.56 15.70 3.62
CA VAL A 590 6.73 16.59 3.62
C VAL A 590 7.03 17.08 5.04
N MET A 591 5.97 17.35 5.81
CA MET A 591 6.05 17.80 7.21
C MET A 591 6.35 16.66 8.18
N TYR A 592 5.79 15.48 7.94
CA TYR A 592 5.89 14.30 8.79
C TYR A 592 6.42 13.10 8.01
N VAL A 593 7.00 12.13 8.71
CA VAL A 593 7.50 10.89 8.10
C VAL A 593 6.35 9.88 8.01
N PRO A 594 5.88 9.52 6.81
CA PRO A 594 4.84 8.50 6.66
C PRO A 594 5.39 7.09 6.92
N ASN A 595 4.49 6.14 7.18
CA ASN A 595 4.85 4.72 7.21
C ASN A 595 5.43 4.32 5.85
N ALA A 596 6.63 3.75 5.82
CA ALA A 596 7.30 3.51 4.54
C ALA A 596 6.75 2.30 3.77
N THR A 597 6.14 1.33 4.45
CA THR A 597 5.56 0.12 3.83
C THR A 597 4.16 0.37 3.30
N MET A 598 3.37 1.14 4.04
CA MET A 598 2.00 1.53 3.70
C MET A 598 1.88 3.06 3.76
N PRO A 599 2.55 3.77 2.85
CA PRO A 599 2.58 5.23 2.90
C PRO A 599 1.20 5.80 2.57
N TYR A 600 0.86 6.92 3.20
CA TYR A 600 -0.39 7.65 2.94
C TYR A 600 -0.18 9.13 3.28
N ALA A 601 -1.06 10.00 2.79
CA ALA A 601 -1.10 11.42 3.14
C ALA A 601 -2.32 11.73 3.99
N GLY A 602 -2.14 12.52 5.04
CA GLY A 602 -3.24 13.08 5.79
C GLY A 602 -2.87 13.60 7.18
N PRO A 603 -3.80 14.32 7.83
CA PRO A 603 -3.60 14.91 9.15
C PRO A 603 -3.26 13.89 10.22
N GLU A 604 -3.64 12.62 10.02
CA GLU A 604 -3.34 11.49 10.90
C GLU A 604 -1.83 11.32 11.12
N LEU A 605 -1.00 11.73 10.16
CA LEU A 605 0.46 11.72 10.32
C LEU A 605 0.94 12.64 11.44
N ALA A 606 0.26 13.77 11.69
CA ALA A 606 0.60 14.67 12.78
C ALA A 606 0.29 14.04 14.15
N PHE A 607 -0.81 13.28 14.24
CA PHE A 607 -1.25 12.63 15.48
C PHE A 607 -0.48 11.34 15.79
N ARG A 608 0.00 10.64 14.75
CA ARG A 608 0.78 9.38 14.88
C ARG A 608 2.29 9.59 14.93
N GLY A 609 2.75 10.84 14.91
CA GLY A 609 4.15 11.27 14.69
C GLY A 609 5.23 10.79 15.68
N GLY A 610 5.00 9.71 16.43
CA GLY A 610 5.99 9.07 17.32
C GLY A 610 6.21 7.57 17.10
N MET A 611 5.42 6.87 16.27
CA MET A 611 5.49 5.40 16.15
C MET A 611 5.54 4.88 14.69
N GLY A 612 5.55 5.77 13.69
CA GLY A 612 5.33 5.42 12.27
C GLY A 612 6.57 5.28 11.39
N GLY A 613 7.76 5.66 11.86
CA GLY A 613 9.03 5.38 11.19
C GLY A 613 9.61 4.10 11.76
N GLY A 614 10.04 3.17 10.89
CA GLY A 614 10.89 2.07 11.32
C GLY A 614 12.00 2.63 12.21
N ALA A 615 12.13 2.04 13.39
CA ALA A 615 12.89 2.55 14.53
C ALA A 615 14.26 3.14 14.12
N VAL A 616 14.32 4.47 14.03
CA VAL A 616 15.55 5.22 14.29
C VAL A 616 15.25 6.09 15.49
N GLN A 617 15.18 5.43 16.65
CA GLN A 617 15.26 6.10 17.92
C GLN A 617 16.68 5.86 18.43
N ASN A 618 17.52 6.88 18.26
CA ASN A 618 18.80 6.97 18.95
C ASN A 618 18.51 7.10 20.45
N ASN A 619 18.40 5.97 21.13
CA ASN A 619 18.63 5.84 22.56
C ASN A 619 19.06 4.39 22.85
N THR A 620 20.00 4.29 23.78
CA THR A 620 20.68 3.11 24.33
C THR A 620 19.83 1.82 24.35
N GLU A 621 20.35 0.80 23.65
CA GLU A 621 19.89 -0.60 23.58
C GLU A 621 18.56 -0.88 22.83
N ASN A 622 18.58 -0.70 21.51
CA ASN A 622 17.57 -1.31 20.63
C ASN A 622 17.83 -2.84 20.54
N PRO A 623 16.88 -3.72 20.92
CA PRO A 623 17.07 -5.17 20.87
C PRO A 623 17.43 -5.72 19.48
N GLN A 624 16.94 -5.11 18.40
CA GLN A 624 17.34 -5.45 17.03
C GLN A 624 18.84 -5.17 16.80
N SER A 625 19.33 -4.05 17.35
CA SER A 625 20.75 -3.67 17.24
C SER A 625 21.67 -4.57 18.06
N SER A 626 21.18 -5.10 19.19
CA SER A 626 21.94 -6.05 20.02
C SER A 626 22.00 -7.43 19.36
N LEU A 627 20.88 -7.91 18.80
CA LEU A 627 20.85 -9.12 17.97
C LEU A 627 21.77 -8.99 16.75
N GLU A 628 21.69 -7.89 16.02
CA GLU A 628 22.58 -7.64 14.87
C GLU A 628 24.05 -7.68 15.27
N LYS A 629 24.45 -6.96 16.32
CA LYS A 629 25.82 -6.96 16.83
C LYS A 629 26.29 -8.37 17.19
N TYR A 630 25.43 -9.15 17.85
CA TYR A 630 25.74 -10.54 18.19
C TYR A 630 25.94 -11.40 16.93
N LEU A 631 25.02 -11.31 15.96
CA LEU A 631 25.11 -12.09 14.72
C LEU A 631 26.36 -11.71 13.91
N VAL A 632 26.66 -10.42 13.79
CA VAL A 632 27.86 -9.93 13.07
C VAL A 632 29.14 -10.38 13.76
N LYS A 633 29.20 -10.29 15.10
CA LYS A 633 30.36 -10.75 15.88
C LYS A 633 30.65 -12.23 15.67
N ASN A 634 29.62 -13.05 15.49
CA ASN A 634 29.73 -14.50 15.32
C ASN A 634 29.62 -14.95 13.85
N TYR A 635 29.66 -14.02 12.89
CA TYR A 635 29.53 -14.32 11.48
C TYR A 635 30.74 -15.10 10.96
N LYS A 636 30.48 -16.17 10.19
CA LYS A 636 31.52 -16.96 9.51
C LYS A 636 31.51 -16.63 8.01
N PRO A 637 32.63 -16.18 7.41
CA PRO A 637 32.68 -15.93 5.97
C PRO A 637 32.24 -17.16 5.17
N GLY A 638 31.33 -16.94 4.21
CA GLY A 638 30.74 -18.02 3.41
C GLY A 638 29.49 -18.67 4.02
N SER A 639 29.11 -18.34 5.26
CA SER A 639 27.81 -18.72 5.85
C SER A 639 26.76 -17.62 5.64
N TYR A 640 25.52 -17.94 5.99
CA TYR A 640 24.46 -16.97 6.19
C TYR A 640 24.62 -16.31 7.55
N LEU A 641 24.28 -15.02 7.64
CA LEU A 641 24.26 -14.27 8.90
C LEU A 641 23.19 -14.86 9.82
N VAL A 642 21.98 -15.05 9.29
CA VAL A 642 20.85 -15.68 9.95
C VAL A 642 19.82 -16.13 8.90
N VAL A 643 19.10 -17.21 9.19
CA VAL A 643 17.92 -17.63 8.43
C VAL A 643 16.66 -17.32 9.23
N ALA A 644 15.68 -16.65 8.62
CA ALA A 644 14.39 -16.34 9.24
C ALA A 644 13.24 -16.58 8.27
N GLN A 645 12.01 -16.60 8.80
CA GLN A 645 10.83 -16.87 7.98
C GLN A 645 10.47 -15.71 7.05
N ARG A 646 10.36 -14.49 7.57
CA ARG A 646 9.81 -13.37 6.80
C ARG A 646 10.90 -12.39 6.37
N ALA A 647 10.69 -11.76 5.23
CA ALA A 647 11.56 -10.70 4.76
C ALA A 647 11.66 -9.53 5.77
N SER A 648 10.56 -9.24 6.49
CA SER A 648 10.54 -8.22 7.56
C SER A 648 11.50 -8.50 8.71
N ASP A 649 11.85 -9.77 8.95
CA ASP A 649 12.66 -10.16 10.10
C ASP A 649 14.16 -9.90 9.85
N VAL A 650 14.56 -9.88 8.58
CA VAL A 650 15.98 -9.79 8.15
C VAL A 650 16.31 -8.59 7.28
N ALA A 651 15.31 -7.86 6.76
CA ALA A 651 15.55 -6.74 5.84
C ALA A 651 16.51 -5.70 6.44
N GLN A 652 16.34 -5.32 7.70
CA GLN A 652 17.20 -4.34 8.36
C GLN A 652 18.64 -4.85 8.51
N LEU A 653 18.83 -6.13 8.83
CA LEU A 653 20.15 -6.75 8.91
C LEU A 653 20.88 -6.67 7.56
N ILE A 654 20.18 -6.92 6.44
CA ILE A 654 20.75 -6.80 5.08
C ILE A 654 21.15 -5.34 4.80
N ILE A 655 20.28 -4.39 5.15
CA ILE A 655 20.48 -2.95 4.91
C ILE A 655 21.75 -2.47 5.62
N ASP A 656 21.89 -2.81 6.90
CA ASP A 656 22.94 -2.31 7.77
C ASP A 656 24.28 -3.02 7.53
N THR A 657 24.26 -4.34 7.36
CA THR A 657 25.50 -5.14 7.28
C THR A 657 25.92 -5.47 5.85
N GLY A 658 24.97 -5.55 4.91
CA GLY A 658 25.19 -6.11 3.58
C GLY A 658 25.44 -7.63 3.57
N LEU A 659 25.37 -8.31 4.72
CA LEU A 659 25.65 -9.73 4.85
C LEU A 659 24.43 -10.59 4.46
N PRO A 660 24.64 -11.87 4.10
CA PRO A 660 23.57 -12.78 3.67
C PRO A 660 22.65 -13.19 4.83
N ALA A 661 21.70 -12.34 5.19
CA ALA A 661 20.55 -12.70 6.03
C ALA A 661 19.37 -13.10 5.12
N VAL A 662 18.73 -14.23 5.42
CA VAL A 662 17.91 -14.96 4.45
C VAL A 662 16.47 -15.10 4.94
N ALA A 663 15.49 -14.86 4.07
CA ALA A 663 14.05 -14.97 4.36
C ALA A 663 13.42 -16.13 3.59
N TYR A 664 13.38 -17.33 4.17
CA TYR A 664 12.96 -18.53 3.43
C TYR A 664 11.46 -18.56 3.07
N GLY A 665 10.64 -17.79 3.78
CA GLY A 665 9.20 -17.67 3.53
C GLY A 665 8.80 -16.44 2.69
N GLY A 666 9.76 -15.68 2.17
CA GLY A 666 9.50 -14.49 1.35
C GLY A 666 8.83 -13.36 2.12
N PHE A 667 8.11 -12.49 1.40
CA PHE A 667 7.45 -11.31 1.97
C PHE A 667 6.31 -11.67 2.95
N LEU A 668 5.47 -12.63 2.56
CA LEU A 668 4.32 -13.06 3.37
C LEU A 668 4.69 -14.08 4.46
N GLY A 669 5.85 -14.73 4.35
CA GLY A 669 6.26 -15.81 5.24
C GLY A 669 5.69 -17.19 4.88
N SER A 670 4.99 -17.30 3.74
CA SER A 670 4.29 -18.51 3.30
C SER A 670 4.99 -19.25 2.16
N ASP A 671 6.08 -18.70 1.63
CA ASP A 671 6.78 -19.31 0.51
C ASP A 671 7.56 -20.55 0.96
N ASN A 672 7.74 -21.51 0.05
CA ASN A 672 8.44 -22.76 0.34
C ASN A 672 9.81 -22.78 -0.34
N SER A 673 10.66 -21.78 -0.07
CA SER A 673 12.00 -21.70 -0.68
C SER A 673 13.04 -22.61 -0.01
N LEU A 674 12.77 -23.09 1.21
CA LEU A 674 13.66 -23.96 1.98
C LEU A 674 12.90 -25.20 2.47
N SER A 675 13.45 -26.38 2.20
CA SER A 675 12.96 -27.65 2.75
C SER A 675 13.80 -28.10 3.95
N VAL A 676 13.27 -29.01 4.78
CA VAL A 676 14.04 -29.63 5.88
C VAL A 676 15.29 -30.35 5.36
N SER A 677 15.18 -31.06 4.23
CA SER A 677 16.33 -31.73 3.60
C SER A 677 17.40 -30.74 3.17
N LYS A 678 17.00 -29.60 2.60
CA LYS A 678 17.95 -28.57 2.19
C LYS A 678 18.57 -27.86 3.40
N LEU A 679 17.80 -27.62 4.45
CA LEU A 679 18.32 -27.07 5.71
C LEU A 679 19.38 -28.00 6.32
N LYS A 680 19.11 -29.31 6.41
CA LYS A 680 20.09 -30.32 6.85
C LYS A 680 21.40 -30.23 6.08
N GLN A 681 21.31 -30.16 4.74
CA GLN A 681 22.47 -29.99 3.87
C GLN A 681 23.23 -28.70 4.18
N LEU A 682 22.54 -27.56 4.28
CA LEU A 682 23.17 -26.27 4.54
C LEU A 682 23.82 -26.19 5.93
N VAL A 683 23.24 -26.86 6.94
CA VAL A 683 23.85 -27.00 8.27
C VAL A 683 25.11 -27.87 8.19
N ALA A 684 25.06 -29.01 7.50
CA ALA A 684 26.22 -29.89 7.31
C ALA A 684 27.35 -29.23 6.51
N GLU A 685 27.02 -28.36 5.54
CA GLU A 685 27.97 -27.53 4.79
C GLU A 685 28.53 -26.36 5.62
N GLY A 686 28.03 -26.12 6.84
CA GLY A 686 28.40 -24.97 7.67
C GLY A 686 27.83 -23.63 7.19
N LYS A 687 26.92 -23.63 6.21
CA LYS A 687 26.28 -22.42 5.67
C LYS A 687 25.21 -21.84 6.59
N VAL A 688 24.54 -22.66 7.40
CA VAL A 688 23.55 -22.20 8.38
C VAL A 688 24.08 -22.47 9.79
N THR A 689 24.38 -21.39 10.51
CA THR A 689 24.73 -21.45 11.94
C THR A 689 23.55 -20.97 12.79
N TYR A 690 22.94 -19.84 12.43
CA TYR A 690 21.86 -19.23 13.18
C TYR A 690 20.51 -19.29 12.44
N PHE A 691 19.47 -19.59 13.19
CA PHE A 691 18.08 -19.64 12.71
C PHE A 691 17.18 -18.86 13.67
N LEU A 692 16.44 -17.88 13.16
CA LEU A 692 15.53 -17.04 13.93
C LEU A 692 14.09 -17.52 13.73
N VAL A 693 13.47 -17.98 14.81
CA VAL A 693 12.09 -18.49 14.83
C VAL A 693 11.17 -17.43 15.39
N SER A 694 10.29 -16.85 14.58
CA SER A 694 9.26 -15.90 15.03
C SER A 694 7.98 -16.62 15.44
N ARG A 695 7.52 -16.40 16.69
CA ARG A 695 6.29 -16.98 17.27
C ARG A 695 5.06 -16.08 17.15
N PHE A 696 5.21 -14.83 16.69
CA PHE A 696 4.10 -13.89 16.49
C PHE A 696 3.83 -13.59 15.01
N GLY A 697 2.56 -13.64 14.64
CA GLY A 697 2.07 -13.42 13.28
C GLY A 697 1.55 -14.74 12.68
N GLY A 698 0.23 -14.81 12.44
CA GLY A 698 -0.49 -16.00 11.97
C GLY A 698 -0.13 -16.48 10.56
N GLY A 699 1.14 -16.38 10.16
CA GLY A 699 1.66 -17.12 9.03
C GLY A 699 1.57 -18.60 9.33
N ARG A 700 1.07 -19.38 8.35
CA ARG A 700 1.24 -20.83 8.33
C ARG A 700 2.74 -21.11 8.15
N GLY A 701 3.52 -20.96 9.21
CA GLY A 701 4.92 -21.35 9.22
C GLY A 701 5.04 -22.82 8.85
N ASN A 702 6.11 -23.16 8.13
CA ASN A 702 6.42 -24.55 7.86
C ASN A 702 6.76 -25.22 9.20
N SER A 703 5.76 -25.84 9.82
CA SER A 703 5.84 -26.44 11.15
C SER A 703 6.92 -27.52 11.22
N GLU A 704 7.20 -28.19 10.11
CA GLU A 704 8.25 -29.21 10.02
C GLU A 704 9.64 -28.58 10.12
N LEU A 705 9.89 -27.44 9.45
CA LEU A 705 11.15 -26.71 9.56
C LEU A 705 11.39 -26.22 10.98
N ILE A 706 10.38 -25.61 11.60
CA ILE A 706 10.48 -25.10 12.98
C ILE A 706 10.73 -26.26 13.94
N SER A 707 9.98 -27.36 13.82
CA SER A 707 10.17 -28.55 14.66
C SER A 707 11.57 -29.13 14.51
N TYR A 708 12.10 -29.19 13.29
CA TYR A 708 13.47 -29.65 13.05
C TYR A 708 14.51 -28.74 13.72
N VAL A 709 14.37 -27.41 13.60
CA VAL A 709 15.25 -26.44 14.24
C VAL A 709 15.22 -26.61 15.76
N GLU A 710 14.03 -26.66 16.37
CA GLU A 710 13.87 -26.79 17.82
C GLU A 710 14.48 -28.09 18.38
N GLN A 711 14.45 -29.18 17.60
CA GLN A 711 15.00 -30.47 18.00
C GLN A 711 16.51 -30.59 17.80
N ASN A 712 17.10 -29.85 16.85
CA ASN A 712 18.48 -30.07 16.38
C ASN A 712 19.42 -28.88 16.60
N ALA A 713 18.90 -27.73 17.03
CA ALA A 713 19.67 -26.55 17.37
C ALA A 713 19.46 -26.15 18.84
N VAL A 714 20.47 -25.50 19.42
CA VAL A 714 20.40 -25.00 20.80
C VAL A 714 19.82 -23.60 20.79
N LYS A 715 18.80 -23.34 21.60
CA LYS A 715 18.27 -21.99 21.81
C LYS A 715 19.35 -21.12 22.47
N VAL A 716 19.68 -19.99 21.85
CA VAL A 716 20.63 -19.01 22.36
C VAL A 716 19.94 -18.20 23.46
N ASP A 717 20.61 -18.00 24.60
CA ASP A 717 20.04 -17.21 25.68
C ASP A 717 19.86 -15.75 25.23
N ALA A 718 18.70 -15.16 25.55
CA ALA A 718 18.41 -13.78 25.17
C ALA A 718 19.44 -12.79 25.73
N SER A 719 19.98 -13.06 26.90
CA SER A 719 21.04 -12.25 27.52
C SER A 719 22.32 -12.19 26.68
N GLU A 720 22.64 -13.22 25.90
CA GLU A 720 23.84 -13.24 25.05
C GLU A 720 23.80 -12.21 23.92
N TYR A 721 22.60 -11.89 23.43
CA TYR A 721 22.39 -10.90 22.38
C TYR A 721 21.63 -9.67 22.88
N GLY A 722 21.70 -9.40 24.20
CA GLY A 722 21.23 -8.15 24.81
C GLY A 722 19.70 -8.03 24.93
N GLY A 723 18.97 -9.14 24.96
CA GLY A 723 17.56 -9.19 25.30
C GLY A 723 17.33 -9.39 26.80
N THR A 724 16.30 -8.75 27.36
CA THR A 724 15.84 -9.06 28.73
C THR A 724 14.94 -10.30 28.71
N SER A 725 15.17 -11.23 29.63
CA SER A 725 14.31 -12.39 29.88
C SER A 725 12.94 -11.90 30.35
N GLY A 726 12.04 -11.55 29.43
CA GLY A 726 10.67 -11.17 29.76
C GLY A 726 10.02 -10.05 28.94
N PHE A 727 10.71 -9.38 28.01
CA PHE A 727 10.06 -8.34 27.19
C PHE A 727 10.46 -8.39 25.70
N GLY A 728 9.49 -8.65 24.83
CA GLY A 728 9.26 -7.77 23.67
C GLY A 728 9.77 -8.16 22.28
N ILE A 729 10.55 -9.22 22.07
CA ILE A 729 10.69 -9.79 20.71
C ILE A 729 10.10 -11.18 20.73
N GLY A 730 9.00 -11.35 20.00
CA GLY A 730 8.33 -12.64 19.82
C GLY A 730 9.13 -13.65 19.00
N SER A 731 10.46 -13.55 18.94
CA SER A 731 11.35 -14.33 18.08
C SER A 731 12.51 -14.90 18.90
N GLU A 732 12.86 -16.15 18.63
CA GLU A 732 13.88 -16.90 19.36
C GLU A 732 15.02 -17.29 18.42
N LEU A 733 16.26 -17.06 18.86
CA LEU A 733 17.45 -17.42 18.10
C LEU A 733 17.90 -18.83 18.46
N TYR A 734 18.14 -19.65 17.44
CA TYR A 734 18.66 -21.01 17.56
C TYR A 734 20.03 -21.10 16.87
N CYS A 735 20.96 -21.81 17.49
CA CYS A 735 22.30 -22.06 16.98
C CYS A 735 22.51 -23.56 16.73
N PHE A 736 22.82 -23.93 15.49
CA PHE A 736 23.23 -25.29 15.16
C PHE A 736 24.68 -25.52 15.65
N LYS A 737 24.91 -26.67 16.31
CA LYS A 737 26.28 -27.09 16.61
C LYS A 737 26.95 -27.47 15.30
N THR A 738 27.96 -26.70 14.89
CA THR A 738 28.79 -27.10 13.76
C THR A 738 29.63 -28.29 14.25
N THR A 739 29.37 -29.48 13.71
CA THR A 739 30.28 -30.62 13.91
C THR A 739 31.64 -30.19 13.38
N GLY A 740 32.60 -29.98 14.29
CA GLY A 740 33.97 -29.64 13.94
C GLY A 740 34.49 -30.64 12.91
N LYS A 741 35.04 -30.13 11.82
CA LYS A 741 36.07 -30.86 11.08
C LYS A 741 37.40 -30.57 11.73
#